data_AF-A0A9W6TIE1-F1
#
_entry.id   AF-A0A9W6TIE1-F1
#
_cell.length_a   1.000
_cell.length_b   1.000
_cell.length_c   1.000
_cell.angle_alpha   90.00
_cell.angle_beta   90.00
_cell.angle_gamma   90.00
#
_symmetry.space_group_name_H-M   'P 1'
#
loop_
_entity.id
_entity.type
_entity.pdbx_description
1 polymer ?
#
loop_
_entity_poly.entity_id
_entity_poly.type
_entity_poly.pdbx_seq_one_letter_code
_entity_poly.pdbx_strand_id
1 'polypeptide(L)'
;MVRMEEDGVERVQLILGTHPSAPLALTVSVYLTICPQTQLVFERLSIHSHLAAVNENNLQAYSVDGPTIAGNGSWITAQRMLLGVWLVMGVLPLTLQLRSYLQFVTPHKMSEVLVVPPDLQRETANLTEHCPVTAFVLAGVWWNFETTHYYKADQGIVCHAVVPQYNLHGNYFIGNIKTKAYQTTPSSCANDSFPFEQYLYHGSIGYYSYYEGEVGTYCAKDNTAYIVVEVLGTYDINGVFLADGTGTTESRMSWWYSIVGAIWLVYRALMIRRSYVSCRRYGRRCDELGEKLDHQEAMVFVQESMRLSAHGARNYQRAALLYLIVEGIMTDLFLIIANDGWATRVQYASMGYNLSGLMLLLFEMVESMRWFSDKWRLRVKRVFLSYETALVGEFVSALAFQTFLSGLNGSDLKRLKPTALAVSYYFWSLICHGIVVVVVVLIILSVRVPWALLYVWFKHHSFAVLSEPCCIDTTLGVRSRIMLLGGYRWEDGKLFYKTAALKAFGLLKMEEDGAEYLVLHKLYWLTVPRDNLIGVGIITGHRVEPCNERPCTADQGIVCHAVVPQYNLHGNYFIGNIKTKAYQTTPSSCANDSFPFEQYLYHGSIGYYSYYEGEVGTYCIQDNTAYIVVDVMGTFDINGSFLAKDTGSYKLRLSYWYSIVGVVWLVYRALVIRRSYALCRQYGRRCDELGEKLQQQQAMVFVQESLRLSAHGATNYQRTALLYLIVEGIMTDLFLIIASDGWTTRVKYASMGYNLSGLMLLLFEMLESTRFLKEMWRLRIKRTFFNYETALVGELISALAFQRFLSSLNGSDLKQSKQTAIAMSYYLWSLICHGIVVLVVILIISCVRALVALMYVWFKHHSLLVLSEPCCIDTALGVRSRVMLLGGYQLEDGILSYKPPTLKALGMLKWRRRESNIW
;
A
#
# COMPACT_ATOMS: atom_id res chain seq x y z
N MET A 1 28.40 -14.04 -14.97
CA MET A 1 28.07 -15.29 -14.26
C MET A 1 28.57 -16.40 -15.17
N VAL A 2 29.47 -17.26 -14.70
CA VAL A 2 30.09 -18.33 -15.50
C VAL A 2 29.70 -19.65 -14.85
N ARG A 3 29.13 -20.56 -15.64
CA ARG A 3 28.80 -21.93 -15.25
C ARG A 3 30.03 -22.79 -15.51
N MET A 4 30.55 -23.47 -14.50
CA MET A 4 31.66 -24.40 -14.65
C MET A 4 31.26 -25.77 -14.08
N GLU A 5 31.57 -26.81 -14.83
CA GLU A 5 31.34 -28.20 -14.46
C GLU A 5 32.72 -28.85 -14.30
N GLU A 6 33.11 -29.10 -13.05
CA GLU A 6 34.32 -29.83 -12.69
C GLU A 6 33.92 -30.93 -11.71
N ASP A 7 34.35 -32.16 -11.98
CA ASP A 7 34.13 -33.35 -11.14
C ASP A 7 32.66 -33.70 -10.80
N GLY A 8 31.73 -33.45 -11.73
CA GLY A 8 30.31 -33.81 -11.57
C GLY A 8 29.54 -32.92 -10.58
N VAL A 9 30.11 -31.77 -10.21
CA VAL A 9 29.53 -30.80 -9.30
C VAL A 9 29.34 -29.47 -10.02
N GLU A 10 28.12 -28.94 -10.00
CA GLU A 10 27.79 -27.69 -10.66
C GLU A 10 28.28 -26.49 -9.82
N ARG A 11 29.23 -25.71 -10.35
CA ARG A 11 29.73 -24.49 -9.70
C ARG A 11 29.29 -23.25 -10.46
N VAL A 12 28.73 -22.28 -9.73
CA VAL A 12 28.36 -20.97 -10.27
C VAL A 12 29.37 -19.94 -9.80
N GLN A 13 30.11 -19.35 -10.74
CA GLN A 13 31.01 -18.23 -10.46
C GLN A 13 30.31 -16.90 -10.77
N LEU A 14 30.13 -16.10 -9.72
CA LEU A 14 29.63 -14.72 -9.83
C LEU A 14 30.83 -13.77 -9.88
N ILE A 15 31.12 -13.25 -11.07
CA ILE A 15 32.18 -12.26 -11.30
C ILE A 15 31.55 -10.88 -11.29
N LEU A 16 31.82 -10.10 -10.25
CA LEU A 16 31.53 -8.66 -10.22
C LEU A 16 32.82 -7.92 -10.59
N GLY A 17 32.86 -7.36 -11.79
CA GLY A 17 34.00 -6.61 -12.32
C GLY A 17 33.57 -5.31 -12.99
N THR A 18 34.45 -4.33 -13.02
CA THR A 18 34.33 -3.14 -13.88
C THR A 18 34.93 -3.41 -15.25
N HIS A 19 34.47 -2.67 -16.27
CA HIS A 19 34.93 -2.76 -17.67
C HIS A 19 36.47 -2.89 -17.78
N PRO A 20 37.02 -3.72 -18.69
CA PRO A 20 38.46 -4.03 -18.79
C PRO A 20 39.39 -2.84 -19.07
N SER A 21 38.83 -1.63 -19.26
CA SER A 21 39.56 -0.37 -19.46
C SER A 21 39.75 0.47 -18.20
N ALA A 22 39.33 0.00 -17.01
CA ALA A 22 39.55 0.71 -15.76
C ALA A 22 40.93 0.39 -15.15
N PRO A 23 41.71 1.40 -14.69
CA PRO A 23 43.07 1.21 -14.15
C PRO A 23 43.14 0.47 -12.80
N LEU A 24 42.00 0.04 -12.24
CA LEU A 24 41.94 -0.80 -11.06
C LEU A 24 40.74 -1.76 -11.20
N ALA A 25 41.01 -2.99 -11.65
CA ALA A 25 40.00 -4.04 -11.70
C ALA A 25 39.97 -4.78 -10.36
N LEU A 26 38.87 -4.64 -9.62
CA LEU A 26 38.58 -5.45 -8.45
C LEU A 26 37.65 -6.57 -8.89
N THR A 27 38.13 -7.81 -8.84
CA THR A 27 37.33 -8.98 -9.21
C THR A 27 36.91 -9.69 -7.93
N VAL A 28 35.62 -9.64 -7.62
CA VAL A 28 35.04 -10.46 -6.54
C VAL A 28 34.50 -11.73 -7.18
N SER A 29 35.09 -12.87 -6.81
CA SER A 29 34.60 -14.20 -7.20
C SER A 29 33.90 -14.84 -6.00
N VAL A 30 32.61 -15.12 -6.16
CA VAL A 30 31.83 -15.93 -5.23
C VAL A 30 31.68 -17.32 -5.84
N TYR A 31 32.13 -18.36 -5.11
CA TYR A 31 31.98 -19.76 -5.50
C TYR A 31 30.79 -20.36 -4.74
N LEU A 32 29.79 -20.82 -5.50
CA LEU A 32 28.61 -21.51 -4.98
C LEU A 32 28.59 -22.91 -5.57
N THR A 33 28.50 -23.92 -4.69
CA THR A 33 28.36 -25.31 -5.07
C THR A 33 26.90 -25.70 -5.02
N ILE A 34 26.36 -26.18 -6.14
CA ILE A 34 25.00 -26.74 -6.22
C ILE A 34 25.13 -28.26 -6.07
N CYS A 35 24.76 -28.78 -4.89
CA CYS A 35 24.65 -30.21 -4.70
C CYS A 35 23.29 -30.72 -5.23
N PRO A 36 23.24 -31.85 -5.96
CA PRO A 36 21.99 -32.45 -6.45
C PRO A 36 21.01 -32.87 -5.33
N GLN A 37 21.47 -32.89 -4.08
CA GLN A 37 20.66 -33.15 -2.90
C GLN A 37 20.81 -31.98 -1.90
N THR A 38 19.81 -31.09 -1.94
CA THR A 38 19.26 -30.26 -0.85
C THR A 38 20.06 -29.15 -0.16
N GLN A 39 21.32 -28.82 -0.51
CA GLN A 39 21.97 -27.60 0.05
C GLN A 39 22.84 -26.80 -0.94
N LEU A 40 22.65 -25.47 -0.91
CA LEU A 40 23.52 -24.46 -1.52
C LEU A 40 24.60 -24.11 -0.47
N VAL A 41 25.83 -24.60 -0.69
CA VAL A 41 26.94 -24.41 0.26
C VAL A 41 27.84 -23.27 -0.23
N PHE A 42 28.07 -22.28 0.64
CA PHE A 42 29.03 -21.20 0.41
C PHE A 42 30.44 -21.70 0.71
N GLU A 43 31.25 -21.95 -0.32
CA GLU A 43 32.61 -22.46 -0.14
C GLU A 43 33.64 -21.36 0.10
N ARG A 44 33.64 -20.30 -0.73
CA ARG A 44 34.75 -19.34 -0.74
C ARG A 44 34.37 -17.99 -1.35
N LEU A 45 34.80 -16.92 -0.67
CA LEU A 45 34.92 -15.57 -1.25
C LEU A 45 36.38 -15.33 -1.60
N SER A 46 36.67 -14.99 -2.85
CA SER A 46 38.02 -14.57 -3.26
C SER A 46 37.99 -13.19 -3.90
N ILE A 47 38.81 -12.29 -3.37
CA ILE A 47 38.95 -10.90 -3.85
C ILE A 47 40.32 -10.77 -4.48
N HIS A 48 40.38 -10.54 -5.78
CA HIS A 48 41.63 -10.32 -6.51
C HIS A 48 41.68 -8.87 -7.01
N SER A 49 42.78 -8.17 -6.69
CA SER A 49 43.09 -6.86 -7.26
C SER A 49 44.21 -7.02 -8.29
N HIS A 50 43.95 -6.69 -9.54
CA HIS A 50 45.01 -6.59 -10.57
C HIS A 50 45.41 -5.12 -10.74
N LEU A 51 46.65 -4.78 -10.38
CA LEU A 51 47.31 -3.56 -10.85
C LEU A 51 47.89 -3.85 -12.23
N ALA A 52 47.40 -3.18 -13.28
CA ALA A 52 48.14 -3.11 -14.54
C ALA A 52 49.25 -2.06 -14.37
N ALA A 53 50.51 -2.46 -14.56
CA ALA A 53 51.63 -1.53 -14.61
C ALA A 53 51.43 -0.56 -15.79
N VAL A 54 51.12 0.70 -15.50
CA VAL A 54 51.10 1.77 -16.49
C VAL A 54 52.53 2.29 -16.62
N ASN A 55 53.04 2.24 -17.84
CA ASN A 55 54.38 2.62 -18.24
C ASN A 55 54.70 4.09 -17.86
N GLU A 56 55.81 4.30 -17.15
CA GLU A 56 56.17 5.49 -16.37
C GLU A 56 56.62 6.74 -17.18
N ASN A 57 56.36 6.82 -18.49
CA ASN A 57 57.10 7.77 -19.34
C ASN A 57 56.35 9.03 -19.81
N ASN A 58 55.16 9.39 -19.33
CA ASN A 58 54.41 10.53 -19.91
C ASN A 58 53.67 11.46 -18.93
N LEU A 59 54.22 11.73 -17.74
CA LEU A 59 53.74 12.82 -16.88
C LEU A 59 54.92 13.57 -16.25
N GLN A 60 55.53 14.46 -17.02
CA GLN A 60 56.39 15.51 -16.46
C GLN A 60 55.51 16.59 -15.80
N ALA A 61 55.67 16.67 -14.47
CA ALA A 61 55.80 17.87 -13.65
C ALA A 61 54.79 19.02 -13.83
N TYR A 62 53.92 19.17 -12.84
CA TYR A 62 53.82 20.41 -12.05
C TYR A 62 53.50 20.02 -10.60
N SER A 63 54.52 19.77 -9.78
CA SER A 63 54.38 19.73 -8.32
C SER A 63 54.56 21.13 -7.76
N VAL A 64 53.67 21.53 -6.87
CA VAL A 64 53.93 22.59 -5.91
C VAL A 64 53.96 21.89 -4.56
N ASP A 65 55.16 21.72 -4.03
CA ASP A 65 55.41 21.08 -2.73
C ASP A 65 54.90 21.95 -1.59
N GLY A 66 54.09 21.35 -0.71
CA GLY A 66 53.80 21.84 0.64
C GLY A 66 54.22 20.77 1.65
N PRO A 67 54.81 21.13 2.80
CA PRO A 67 55.55 20.19 3.64
C PRO A 67 54.61 19.21 4.37
N THR A 68 54.76 17.92 4.07
CA THR A 68 54.19 16.83 4.87
C THR A 68 54.88 16.75 6.23
N ILE A 69 54.22 17.26 7.27
CA ILE A 69 54.57 16.94 8.66
C ILE A 69 54.09 15.52 8.95
N ALA A 70 55.05 14.62 9.15
CA ALA A 70 54.82 13.28 9.64
C ALA A 70 54.17 13.30 11.03
N GLY A 71 53.00 12.67 11.17
CA GLY A 71 52.28 12.50 12.42
C GLY A 71 51.77 11.06 12.57
N ASN A 72 52.28 10.38 13.60
CA ASN A 72 52.04 9.00 14.00
C ASN A 72 50.60 8.44 13.85
N GLY A 73 50.53 7.18 13.39
CA GLY A 73 49.73 6.12 14.02
C GLY A 73 48.22 6.04 13.74
N SER A 74 47.83 5.70 12.51
CA SER A 74 46.67 4.82 12.25
C SER A 74 46.90 4.14 10.91
N TRP A 75 46.98 2.81 10.89
CA TRP A 75 47.25 2.02 9.68
C TRP A 75 46.07 2.00 8.69
N ILE A 76 44.92 2.58 9.05
CA ILE A 76 43.68 2.54 8.28
C ILE A 76 43.30 3.97 7.87
N THR A 77 43.35 4.24 6.57
CA THR A 77 42.83 5.46 5.91
C THR A 77 41.31 5.55 6.06
N ALA A 78 40.75 6.77 6.04
CA ALA A 78 39.31 7.01 6.11
C ALA A 78 38.54 6.27 5.02
N GLN A 79 39.08 6.24 3.80
CA GLN A 79 38.49 5.49 2.68
C GLN A 79 38.38 3.98 2.98
N ARG A 80 39.45 3.34 3.45
CA ARG A 80 39.45 1.90 3.77
C ARG A 80 38.44 1.54 4.85
N MET A 81 38.33 2.37 5.88
CA MET A 81 37.37 2.13 6.96
C MET A 81 35.92 2.23 6.46
N LEU A 82 35.59 3.28 5.70
CA LEU A 82 34.26 3.43 5.08
C LEU A 82 33.92 2.24 4.17
N LEU A 83 34.88 1.78 3.36
CA LEU A 83 34.66 0.62 2.48
C LEU A 83 34.51 -0.69 3.25
N GLY A 84 35.23 -0.88 4.36
CA GLY A 84 35.05 -2.03 5.25
C GLY A 84 33.66 -2.06 5.87
N VAL A 85 33.20 -0.93 6.39
CA VAL A 85 31.85 -0.82 6.97
C VAL A 85 30.75 -0.97 5.90
N TRP A 86 30.94 -0.41 4.71
CA TRP A 86 30.05 -0.59 3.56
C TRP A 86 29.90 -2.07 3.15
N LEU A 87 31.00 -2.83 3.17
CA LEU A 87 30.97 -4.25 2.85
C LEU A 87 30.13 -5.04 3.86
N VAL A 88 30.31 -4.77 5.15
CA VAL A 88 29.56 -5.44 6.23
C VAL A 88 28.09 -5.03 6.26
N MET A 89 27.79 -3.74 6.15
CA MET A 89 26.43 -3.21 6.32
C MET A 89 25.59 -3.21 5.03
N GLY A 90 26.22 -3.34 3.87
CA GLY A 90 25.56 -3.31 2.56
C GLY A 90 25.63 -4.65 1.85
N VAL A 91 26.85 -5.14 1.56
CA VAL A 91 27.06 -6.32 0.72
C VAL A 91 26.62 -7.61 1.42
N LEU A 92 26.97 -7.78 2.71
CA LEU A 92 26.59 -9.00 3.44
C LEU A 92 25.06 -9.19 3.51
N PRO A 93 24.22 -8.20 3.92
CA PRO A 93 22.77 -8.33 3.86
C PRO A 93 22.24 -8.63 2.44
N LEU A 94 22.81 -8.02 1.40
CA LEU A 94 22.42 -8.30 0.01
C LEU A 94 22.71 -9.75 -0.37
N THR A 95 23.83 -10.33 0.06
CA THR A 95 24.15 -11.74 -0.23
C THR A 95 23.19 -12.71 0.45
N LEU A 96 22.77 -12.41 1.70
CA LEU A 96 21.75 -13.19 2.39
C LEU A 96 20.41 -13.09 1.66
N GLN A 97 20.03 -11.89 1.27
CA GLN A 97 18.78 -11.67 0.54
C GLN A 97 18.78 -12.35 -0.85
N LEU A 98 19.90 -12.35 -1.56
CA LEU A 98 20.04 -13.06 -2.83
C LEU A 98 19.89 -14.58 -2.64
N ARG A 99 20.51 -15.14 -1.60
CA ARG A 99 20.33 -16.55 -1.24
C ARG A 99 18.85 -16.86 -0.98
N SER A 100 18.18 -16.05 -0.19
CA SER A 100 16.76 -16.20 0.13
C SER A 100 15.89 -16.16 -1.14
N TYR A 101 16.11 -15.19 -2.02
CA TYR A 101 15.42 -15.10 -3.30
C TYR A 101 15.62 -16.33 -4.18
N LEU A 102 16.86 -16.84 -4.27
CA LEU A 102 17.16 -18.03 -5.07
C LEU A 102 16.43 -19.27 -4.56
N GLN A 103 16.24 -19.42 -3.25
CA GLN A 103 15.47 -20.54 -2.70
C GLN A 103 14.00 -20.52 -3.16
N PHE A 104 13.38 -19.35 -3.20
CA PHE A 104 11.95 -19.22 -3.54
C PHE A 104 11.66 -19.11 -5.05
N VAL A 105 12.65 -18.69 -5.84
CA VAL A 105 12.52 -18.61 -7.30
C VAL A 105 12.76 -19.95 -7.99
N THR A 106 13.45 -20.87 -7.31
CA THR A 106 13.78 -22.19 -7.86
C THR A 106 12.49 -22.98 -8.06
N PRO A 107 12.24 -23.55 -9.26
CA PRO A 107 11.07 -24.36 -9.49
C PRO A 107 11.00 -25.54 -8.53
N HIS A 108 9.83 -25.77 -7.94
CA HIS A 108 9.61 -26.84 -6.98
C HIS A 108 8.64 -27.89 -7.53
N LYS A 109 8.64 -29.08 -6.91
CA LYS A 109 7.70 -30.16 -7.18
C LYS A 109 7.04 -30.62 -5.89
N MET A 110 5.81 -31.09 -6.00
CA MET A 110 5.07 -31.69 -4.90
C MET A 110 5.32 -33.19 -4.84
N SER A 111 5.20 -33.76 -3.64
CA SER A 111 5.12 -35.21 -3.48
C SER A 111 3.85 -35.73 -4.15
N GLU A 112 3.98 -36.80 -4.94
CA GLU A 112 2.86 -37.37 -5.70
C GLU A 112 1.74 -37.86 -4.79
N VAL A 113 2.07 -38.32 -3.58
CA VAL A 113 1.10 -38.81 -2.58
C VAL A 113 0.10 -37.72 -2.14
N LEU A 114 0.50 -36.45 -2.24
CA LEU A 114 -0.29 -35.27 -1.81
C LEU A 114 -1.15 -34.67 -2.93
N VAL A 115 -0.93 -35.09 -4.18
CA VAL A 115 -1.66 -34.61 -5.35
C VAL A 115 -2.99 -35.36 -5.46
N VAL A 116 -4.07 -34.61 -5.61
CA VAL A 116 -5.42 -35.17 -5.69
C VAL A 116 -5.92 -35.12 -7.14
N PRO A 117 -6.27 -36.27 -7.74
CA PRO A 117 -6.94 -36.33 -9.03
C PRO A 117 -8.22 -35.46 -9.10
N PRO A 118 -8.47 -34.75 -10.22
CA PRO A 118 -9.57 -33.79 -10.33
C PRO A 118 -10.98 -34.42 -10.32
N ASP A 119 -11.08 -35.73 -10.52
CA ASP A 119 -12.32 -36.52 -10.54
C ASP A 119 -12.77 -37.00 -9.16
N LEU A 120 -11.92 -36.89 -8.14
CA LEU A 120 -12.25 -37.31 -6.77
C LEU A 120 -13.17 -36.30 -6.07
N GLN A 121 -14.22 -36.84 -5.42
CA GLN A 121 -15.19 -36.06 -4.66
C GLN A 121 -14.61 -35.63 -3.30
N ARG A 122 -14.97 -34.42 -2.87
CA ARG A 122 -14.63 -33.90 -1.54
C ARG A 122 -15.55 -34.55 -0.50
N GLU A 123 -14.98 -35.16 0.54
CA GLU A 123 -15.73 -35.75 1.64
C GLU A 123 -15.54 -34.97 2.95
N THR A 124 -16.62 -34.80 3.71
CA THR A 124 -16.61 -34.07 5.00
C THR A 124 -17.16 -34.88 6.16
N ALA A 125 -17.59 -36.12 5.92
CA ALA A 125 -18.14 -37.00 6.96
C ALA A 125 -17.03 -37.65 7.77
N ASN A 126 -17.18 -37.73 9.11
CA ASN A 126 -16.21 -38.33 10.02
C ASN A 126 -14.78 -37.77 9.90
N LEU A 127 -14.66 -36.45 9.69
CA LEU A 127 -13.38 -35.75 9.51
C LEU A 127 -12.35 -36.08 10.60
N THR A 128 -12.73 -36.09 11.87
CA THR A 128 -11.79 -36.36 12.97
C THR A 128 -11.29 -37.80 13.04
N GLU A 129 -12.02 -38.74 12.42
CA GLU A 129 -11.61 -40.15 12.36
C GLU A 129 -10.61 -40.39 11.23
N HIS A 130 -10.87 -39.80 10.06
CA HIS A 130 -10.03 -39.96 8.88
C HIS A 130 -8.83 -39.00 8.84
N CYS A 131 -8.97 -37.84 9.46
CA CYS A 131 -8.00 -36.74 9.41
C CYS A 131 -7.76 -36.22 10.84
N PRO A 132 -7.07 -37.00 11.69
CA PRO A 132 -7.01 -36.78 13.13
C PRO A 132 -6.08 -35.65 13.57
N VAL A 133 -5.30 -35.06 12.66
CA VAL A 133 -4.30 -34.03 12.99
C VAL A 133 -4.97 -32.75 13.45
N THR A 134 -4.50 -32.21 14.58
CA THR A 134 -5.05 -30.99 15.19
C THR A 134 -4.06 -29.83 15.26
N ALA A 135 -2.77 -30.12 15.15
CA ALA A 135 -1.70 -29.14 15.17
C ALA A 135 -0.44 -29.71 14.51
N PHE A 136 0.49 -28.83 14.15
CA PHE A 136 1.84 -29.21 13.79
C PHE A 136 2.89 -28.33 14.47
N VAL A 137 4.09 -28.88 14.64
CA VAL A 137 5.26 -28.15 15.14
C VAL A 137 6.28 -28.09 14.02
N LEU A 138 6.59 -26.87 13.58
CA LEU A 138 7.59 -26.56 12.56
C LEU A 138 8.61 -25.57 13.12
N ALA A 139 9.90 -25.90 13.01
CA ALA A 139 11.00 -25.08 13.51
C ALA A 139 10.85 -24.61 14.98
N GLY A 140 10.36 -25.50 15.84
CA GLY A 140 10.06 -25.19 17.25
C GLY A 140 8.86 -24.27 17.48
N VAL A 141 8.13 -23.89 16.42
CA VAL A 141 6.91 -23.09 16.49
C VAL A 141 5.68 -23.99 16.39
N TRP A 142 4.74 -23.79 17.32
CA TRP A 142 3.45 -24.47 17.30
C TRP A 142 2.51 -23.79 16.30
N TRP A 143 1.83 -24.56 15.46
CA TRP A 143 0.86 -24.07 14.49
C TRP A 143 -0.47 -24.78 14.66
N ASN A 144 -1.54 -24.00 14.72
CA ASN A 144 -2.88 -24.58 14.69
C ASN A 144 -3.21 -25.03 13.28
N PHE A 145 -3.90 -26.14 13.21
CA PHE A 145 -4.20 -26.81 11.97
C PHE A 145 -5.64 -27.26 11.98
N GLU A 146 -6.36 -27.06 10.89
CA GLU A 146 -7.74 -27.52 10.82
C GLU A 146 -8.05 -28.17 9.47
N THR A 147 -8.49 -29.44 9.53
CA THR A 147 -8.98 -30.17 8.37
C THR A 147 -10.34 -29.65 7.94
N THR A 148 -10.56 -29.51 6.63
CA THR A 148 -11.83 -29.03 6.05
C THR A 148 -12.57 -30.13 5.30
N HIS A 149 -11.87 -30.95 4.54
CA HIS A 149 -12.38 -32.11 3.80
C HIS A 149 -11.24 -33.10 3.54
N TYR A 150 -11.57 -34.28 3.03
CA TYR A 150 -10.61 -35.27 2.56
C TYR A 150 -11.04 -35.90 1.25
N TYR A 151 -10.11 -36.65 0.65
CA TYR A 151 -10.28 -37.39 -0.58
C TYR A 151 -9.86 -38.83 -0.34
N LYS A 152 -10.60 -39.77 -0.93
CA LYS A 152 -10.22 -41.18 -0.99
C LYS A 152 -9.43 -41.42 -2.27
N ALA A 153 -8.12 -41.30 -2.21
CA ALA A 153 -7.23 -41.57 -3.34
C ALA A 153 -6.72 -43.03 -3.28
N ASP A 154 -6.15 -43.52 -4.38
CA ASP A 154 -5.64 -44.90 -4.46
C ASP A 154 -4.51 -45.16 -3.45
N GLN A 155 -3.69 -44.14 -3.18
CA GLN A 155 -2.63 -44.16 -2.17
C GLN A 155 -3.14 -44.11 -0.72
N GLY A 156 -4.42 -43.81 -0.51
CA GLY A 156 -5.04 -43.68 0.81
C GLY A 156 -5.81 -42.36 0.99
N ILE A 157 -6.02 -41.98 2.24
CA ILE A 157 -6.77 -40.77 2.58
C ILE A 157 -5.85 -39.56 2.50
N VAL A 158 -6.19 -38.62 1.62
CA VAL A 158 -5.52 -37.31 1.52
C VAL A 158 -6.42 -36.25 2.12
N CYS A 159 -5.93 -35.57 3.15
CA CYS A 159 -6.72 -34.61 3.92
C CYS A 159 -6.33 -33.19 3.52
N HIS A 160 -7.33 -32.31 3.30
CA HIS A 160 -7.08 -30.88 3.05
C HIS A 160 -7.18 -30.08 4.35
N ALA A 161 -6.16 -29.28 4.60
CA ALA A 161 -6.06 -28.48 5.82
C ALA A 161 -5.78 -27.02 5.54
N VAL A 162 -6.21 -26.20 6.50
CA VAL A 162 -6.04 -24.75 6.46
C VAL A 162 -5.48 -24.23 7.77
N VAL A 163 -4.71 -23.15 7.69
CA VAL A 163 -4.37 -22.31 8.84
C VAL A 163 -5.04 -20.95 8.65
N PRO A 164 -6.27 -20.77 9.17
CA PRO A 164 -7.12 -19.64 8.83
C PRO A 164 -6.50 -18.27 9.11
N GLN A 165 -5.69 -18.18 10.16
CA GLN A 165 -5.04 -16.94 10.60
C GLN A 165 -4.03 -16.43 9.59
N TYR A 166 -3.53 -17.30 8.71
CA TYR A 166 -2.44 -16.97 7.84
C TYR A 166 -2.78 -17.24 6.38
N ASN A 167 -3.99 -17.66 6.01
CA ASN A 167 -4.31 -18.01 4.62
C ASN A 167 -3.34 -19.07 4.09
N LEU A 168 -3.02 -20.06 4.94
CA LEU A 168 -2.32 -21.28 4.51
C LEU A 168 -3.34 -22.34 4.11
N HIS A 169 -3.06 -23.00 3.00
CA HIS A 169 -3.87 -24.09 2.45
C HIS A 169 -2.98 -25.19 1.91
N GLY A 170 -3.37 -26.43 2.10
CA GLY A 170 -2.67 -27.54 1.47
C GLY A 170 -3.16 -28.90 1.90
N ASN A 171 -2.47 -29.93 1.44
CA ASN A 171 -2.86 -31.31 1.67
C ASN A 171 -1.82 -32.01 2.54
N TYR A 172 -2.27 -32.99 3.31
CA TYR A 172 -1.41 -33.86 4.09
C TYR A 172 -1.83 -35.32 3.95
N PHE A 173 -0.86 -36.19 4.22
CA PHE A 173 -1.01 -37.63 4.20
C PHE A 173 -0.34 -38.25 5.43
N ILE A 174 -1.01 -39.23 6.04
CA ILE A 174 -0.46 -40.03 7.14
C ILE A 174 -0.30 -41.46 6.64
N GLY A 175 0.91 -42.01 6.71
CA GLY A 175 1.12 -43.41 6.36
C GLY A 175 0.61 -44.36 7.46
N ASN A 176 0.31 -45.59 7.07
CA ASN A 176 -0.31 -46.61 7.92
C ASN A 176 0.68 -47.46 8.74
N ILE A 177 1.98 -47.36 8.46
CA ILE A 177 3.04 -48.14 9.12
C ILE A 177 3.77 -47.23 10.12
N LYS A 178 3.93 -47.70 11.36
CA LYS A 178 4.70 -46.98 12.39
C LYS A 178 6.15 -46.79 11.92
N THR A 179 6.70 -45.60 12.14
CA THR A 179 8.07 -45.24 11.75
C THR A 179 8.86 -44.69 12.94
N LYS A 180 10.18 -44.57 12.77
CA LYS A 180 11.04 -43.93 13.75
C LYS A 180 10.65 -42.45 13.85
N ALA A 181 10.35 -42.00 15.06
CA ALA A 181 10.01 -40.61 15.36
C ALA A 181 11.08 -39.63 14.85
N TYR A 182 10.65 -38.50 14.31
CA TYR A 182 11.55 -37.44 13.85
C TYR A 182 12.30 -36.81 15.02
N GLN A 183 13.45 -36.18 14.77
CA GLN A 183 14.30 -35.64 15.86
C GLN A 183 13.60 -34.57 16.71
N THR A 184 12.64 -33.85 16.14
CA THR A 184 11.82 -32.81 16.80
C THR A 184 10.64 -33.40 17.59
N THR A 185 10.38 -34.70 17.46
CA THR A 185 9.25 -35.39 18.11
C THR A 185 9.58 -35.68 19.58
N PRO A 186 8.64 -35.43 20.53
CA PRO A 186 8.83 -35.76 21.93
C PRO A 186 9.10 -37.24 22.16
N SER A 187 9.93 -37.55 23.15
CA SER A 187 10.26 -38.94 23.51
C SER A 187 9.03 -39.77 23.90
N SER A 188 7.96 -39.14 24.40
CA SER A 188 6.67 -39.78 24.70
C SER A 188 5.99 -40.41 23.47
N CYS A 189 6.30 -39.91 22.27
CA CYS A 189 5.72 -40.32 20.99
C CYS A 189 6.59 -41.31 20.20
N ALA A 190 7.75 -41.72 20.72
CA ALA A 190 8.74 -42.53 20.01
C ALA A 190 8.18 -43.83 19.41
N ASN A 191 7.22 -44.48 20.09
CA ASN A 191 6.63 -45.76 19.69
C ASN A 191 5.26 -45.63 19.00
N ASP A 192 4.74 -44.42 18.86
CA ASP A 192 3.39 -44.13 18.35
C ASP A 192 3.43 -43.04 17.26
N SER A 193 4.51 -43.08 16.48
CA SER A 193 4.80 -42.16 15.37
C SER A 193 4.52 -42.82 14.02
N PHE A 194 3.87 -42.08 13.12
CA PHE A 194 3.56 -42.48 11.75
C PHE A 194 4.21 -41.49 10.78
N PRO A 195 4.61 -41.92 9.56
CA PRO A 195 5.19 -41.01 8.58
C PRO A 195 4.14 -39.99 8.16
N PHE A 196 4.59 -38.75 8.00
CA PHE A 196 3.74 -37.61 7.71
C PHE A 196 4.36 -36.79 6.60
N GLU A 197 3.58 -36.50 5.56
CA GLU A 197 3.94 -35.60 4.48
C GLU A 197 2.85 -34.54 4.35
N GLN A 198 3.24 -33.30 4.12
CA GLN A 198 2.30 -32.24 3.79
C GLN A 198 2.92 -31.23 2.83
N TYR A 199 2.07 -30.49 2.15
CA TYR A 199 2.47 -29.22 1.58
C TYR A 199 1.53 -28.15 2.08
N LEU A 200 2.05 -26.93 2.22
CA LEU A 200 1.27 -25.74 2.48
C LEU A 200 1.63 -24.65 1.48
N TYR A 201 0.62 -23.94 1.03
CA TYR A 201 0.80 -22.66 0.38
C TYR A 201 0.29 -21.54 1.28
N HIS A 202 1.09 -20.50 1.45
CA HIS A 202 0.70 -19.28 2.13
C HIS A 202 0.50 -18.15 1.12
N GLY A 203 -0.72 -17.64 1.01
CA GLY A 203 -1.00 -16.49 0.15
C GLY A 203 -0.25 -15.23 0.55
N SER A 204 0.37 -14.56 -0.43
CA SER A 204 1.02 -13.25 -0.27
C SER A 204 0.01 -12.10 -0.48
N ILE A 205 0.44 -10.84 -0.34
CA ILE A 205 -0.32 -9.64 -0.74
C ILE A 205 -0.38 -9.52 -2.29
N GLY A 206 0.54 -10.19 -3.01
CA GLY A 206 0.55 -10.29 -4.47
C GLY A 206 -0.26 -11.47 -5.05
N TYR A 207 -0.26 -11.62 -6.37
CA TYR A 207 -0.88 -12.75 -7.08
C TYR A 207 -0.02 -14.04 -7.01
N TYR A 208 0.56 -14.34 -5.85
CA TYR A 208 1.36 -15.55 -5.65
C TYR A 208 1.29 -16.02 -4.19
N SER A 209 1.72 -17.26 -3.97
CA SER A 209 1.83 -17.88 -2.65
C SER A 209 3.22 -18.49 -2.45
N TYR A 210 3.69 -18.47 -1.21
CA TYR A 210 4.87 -19.23 -0.79
C TYR A 210 4.50 -20.69 -0.62
N TYR A 211 5.35 -21.59 -1.08
CA TYR A 211 5.20 -23.04 -0.98
C TYR A 211 6.16 -23.60 0.06
N GLU A 212 5.64 -24.49 0.89
CA GLU A 212 6.38 -25.28 1.86
C GLU A 212 6.01 -26.75 1.63
N GLY A 213 6.99 -27.57 1.26
CA GLY A 213 6.88 -29.03 1.23
C GLY A 213 7.56 -29.57 2.48
N GLU A 214 6.81 -30.32 3.28
CA GLU A 214 7.18 -30.67 4.64
C GLU A 214 7.05 -32.18 4.88
N VAL A 215 8.00 -32.71 5.64
CA VAL A 215 8.07 -34.12 6.00
C VAL A 215 8.29 -34.26 7.50
N GLY A 216 7.84 -35.36 8.09
CA GLY A 216 8.05 -35.61 9.50
C GLY A 216 7.28 -36.81 10.02
N THR A 217 6.87 -36.71 11.28
CA THR A 217 6.09 -37.76 11.93
C THR A 217 4.87 -37.25 12.67
N TYR A 218 3.75 -37.93 12.48
CA TYR A 218 2.51 -37.72 13.22
C TYR A 218 2.50 -38.56 14.50
N CYS A 219 2.24 -37.95 15.65
CA CYS A 219 2.07 -38.65 16.92
C CYS A 219 0.60 -38.93 17.22
N ALA A 220 0.25 -40.21 17.35
CA ALA A 220 -1.12 -40.63 17.63
C ALA A 220 -1.55 -40.42 19.11
N LYS A 221 -0.62 -40.08 20.01
CA LYS A 221 -0.95 -39.83 21.44
C LYS A 221 -1.51 -38.44 21.69
N ASP A 222 -1.02 -37.44 20.96
CA ASP A 222 -1.38 -36.04 21.15
C ASP A 222 -1.95 -35.39 19.87
N ASN A 223 -2.13 -36.18 18.81
CA ASN A 223 -2.69 -35.76 17.53
C ASN A 223 -1.93 -34.59 16.88
N THR A 224 -0.61 -34.54 17.08
CA THR A 224 0.27 -33.47 16.59
C THR A 224 1.27 -34.01 15.57
N ALA A 225 1.50 -33.27 14.48
CA ALA A 225 2.55 -33.56 13.51
C ALA A 225 3.84 -32.80 13.86
N TYR A 226 4.97 -33.49 13.88
CA TYR A 226 6.29 -32.92 14.12
C TYR A 226 7.07 -32.96 12.81
N ILE A 227 7.28 -31.80 12.21
CA ILE A 227 7.68 -31.69 10.80
C ILE A 227 8.89 -30.78 10.61
N VAL A 228 9.52 -30.91 9.46
CA VAL A 228 10.55 -30.01 8.95
C VAL A 228 10.28 -29.68 7.49
N VAL A 229 10.73 -28.50 7.04
CA VAL A 229 10.65 -28.14 5.62
C VAL A 229 11.74 -28.88 4.84
N GLU A 230 11.33 -29.60 3.80
CA GLU A 230 12.23 -30.24 2.84
C GLU A 230 12.41 -29.37 1.59
N VAL A 231 11.34 -28.75 1.11
CA VAL A 231 11.32 -27.96 -0.13
C VAL A 231 10.62 -26.63 0.09
N LEU A 232 11.22 -25.55 -0.41
CA LEU A 232 10.61 -24.23 -0.48
C LEU A 232 10.41 -23.82 -1.93
N GLY A 233 9.41 -22.97 -2.18
CA GLY A 233 9.16 -22.44 -3.51
C GLY A 233 8.08 -21.37 -3.52
N THR A 234 7.64 -20.99 -4.71
CA THR A 234 6.54 -20.02 -4.89
C THR A 234 5.70 -20.39 -6.10
N TYR A 235 4.42 -20.03 -6.10
CA TYR A 235 3.55 -20.27 -7.25
C TYR A 235 2.51 -19.15 -7.42
N ASP A 236 2.17 -18.82 -8.67
CA ASP A 236 1.20 -17.76 -9.02
C ASP A 236 -0.25 -18.20 -8.76
N ILE A 237 -0.57 -18.42 -7.49
CA ILE A 237 -1.89 -18.81 -6.98
C ILE A 237 -2.17 -18.03 -5.70
N ASN A 238 -3.42 -17.64 -5.45
CA ASN A 238 -3.83 -17.01 -4.19
C ASN A 238 -5.36 -17.04 -4.02
N GLY A 239 -5.84 -16.70 -2.83
CA GLY A 239 -7.26 -16.54 -2.51
C GLY A 239 -8.07 -17.82 -2.73
N VAL A 240 -9.20 -17.71 -3.43
CA VAL A 240 -10.11 -18.85 -3.66
C VAL A 240 -9.44 -19.96 -4.47
N PHE A 241 -8.64 -19.62 -5.48
CA PHE A 241 -7.92 -20.61 -6.28
C PHE A 241 -6.94 -21.42 -5.43
N LEU A 242 -6.36 -20.80 -4.40
CA LEU A 242 -5.48 -21.47 -3.47
C LEU A 242 -6.24 -22.48 -2.60
N ALA A 243 -7.42 -22.09 -2.10
CA ALA A 243 -8.28 -22.96 -1.31
C ALA A 243 -8.83 -24.15 -2.09
N ASP A 244 -9.05 -23.99 -3.40
CA ASP A 244 -9.54 -25.07 -4.28
C ASP A 244 -8.42 -25.88 -4.94
N GLY A 245 -7.15 -25.55 -4.68
CA GLY A 245 -6.00 -26.19 -5.31
C GLY A 245 -5.78 -27.64 -4.86
N THR A 246 -5.78 -28.57 -5.80
CA THR A 246 -5.57 -30.02 -5.57
C THR A 246 -4.12 -30.49 -5.75
N GLY A 247 -3.21 -29.57 -6.05
CA GLY A 247 -1.80 -29.89 -6.36
C GLY A 247 -1.59 -30.39 -7.80
N THR A 248 -0.33 -30.49 -8.23
CA THR A 248 0.09 -31.10 -9.51
C THR A 248 1.46 -31.73 -9.33
N THR A 249 1.76 -32.75 -10.13
CA THR A 249 3.11 -33.35 -10.23
C THR A 249 4.06 -32.53 -11.12
N GLU A 250 3.50 -31.60 -11.92
CA GLU A 250 4.29 -30.65 -12.72
C GLU A 250 5.09 -29.70 -11.83
N SER A 251 6.25 -29.26 -12.35
CA SER A 251 7.08 -28.28 -11.67
C SER A 251 6.41 -26.91 -11.67
N ARG A 252 6.43 -26.24 -10.53
CA ARG A 252 5.79 -24.94 -10.31
C ARG A 252 6.82 -23.88 -9.96
N MET A 253 6.55 -22.65 -10.38
CA MET A 253 7.28 -21.46 -9.96
C MET A 253 6.36 -20.23 -10.07
N SER A 254 6.66 -19.15 -9.35
CA SER A 254 5.98 -17.86 -9.48
C SER A 254 6.77 -16.93 -10.38
N TRP A 255 6.18 -16.53 -11.51
CA TRP A 255 6.75 -15.48 -12.36
C TRP A 255 6.63 -14.12 -11.68
N TRP A 256 5.56 -13.89 -10.92
CA TRP A 256 5.38 -12.65 -10.18
C TRP A 256 6.48 -12.42 -9.15
N TYR A 257 6.71 -13.41 -8.28
CA TYR A 257 7.77 -13.36 -7.28
C TYR A 257 9.14 -13.22 -7.93
N SER A 258 9.40 -13.97 -9.01
CA SER A 258 10.64 -13.88 -9.79
C SER A 258 10.91 -12.44 -10.24
N ILE A 259 9.93 -11.80 -10.89
CA ILE A 259 10.11 -10.46 -11.46
C ILE A 259 10.22 -9.41 -10.34
N VAL A 260 9.29 -9.42 -9.37
CA VAL A 260 9.27 -8.42 -8.30
C VAL A 260 10.49 -8.56 -7.38
N GLY A 261 10.85 -9.78 -7.02
CA GLY A 261 12.05 -10.07 -6.24
C GLY A 261 13.33 -9.67 -6.97
N ALA A 262 13.43 -9.94 -8.27
CA ALA A 262 14.56 -9.48 -9.09
C ALA A 262 14.65 -7.94 -9.13
N ILE A 263 13.52 -7.24 -9.33
CA ILE A 263 13.47 -5.77 -9.30
C ILE A 263 13.99 -5.24 -7.96
N TRP A 264 13.56 -5.86 -6.85
CA TRP A 264 13.99 -5.47 -5.52
C TRP A 264 15.49 -5.67 -5.30
N LEU A 265 16.04 -6.83 -5.71
CA LEU A 265 17.47 -7.12 -5.62
C LEU A 265 18.31 -6.17 -6.49
N VAL A 266 17.89 -5.92 -7.72
CA VAL A 266 18.55 -4.97 -8.62
C VAL A 266 18.53 -3.58 -8.02
N TYR A 267 17.40 -3.14 -7.48
CA TYR A 267 17.29 -1.87 -6.78
C TYR A 267 18.29 -1.79 -5.62
N ARG A 268 18.30 -2.78 -4.71
CA ARG A 268 19.24 -2.85 -3.58
C ARG A 268 20.70 -2.83 -4.03
N ALA A 269 21.06 -3.58 -5.07
CA ALA A 269 22.41 -3.59 -5.63
C ALA A 269 22.83 -2.21 -6.16
N LEU A 270 21.94 -1.51 -6.86
CA LEU A 270 22.20 -0.16 -7.36
C LEU A 270 22.36 0.85 -6.22
N MET A 271 21.58 0.71 -5.15
CA MET A 271 21.69 1.54 -3.94
C MET A 271 23.02 1.33 -3.22
N ILE A 272 23.45 0.08 -3.09
CA ILE A 272 24.75 -0.29 -2.52
C ILE A 272 25.89 0.25 -3.39
N ARG A 273 25.77 0.19 -4.73
CA ARG A 273 26.73 0.80 -5.66
C ARG A 273 26.78 2.32 -5.51
N ARG A 274 25.63 2.99 -5.37
CA ARG A 274 25.56 4.44 -5.11
C ARG A 274 26.30 4.79 -3.83
N SER A 275 26.05 4.04 -2.76
CA SER A 275 26.74 4.18 -1.47
C SER A 275 28.25 3.96 -1.60
N TYR A 276 28.70 2.94 -2.33
CA TYR A 276 30.13 2.69 -2.60
C TYR A 276 30.82 3.91 -3.20
N VAL A 277 30.22 4.51 -4.24
CA VAL A 277 30.78 5.70 -4.89
C VAL A 277 30.83 6.88 -3.90
N SER A 278 29.79 7.07 -3.09
CA SER A 278 29.75 8.12 -2.06
C SER A 278 30.83 7.92 -1.00
N CYS A 279 30.96 6.71 -0.45
CA CYS A 279 31.95 6.33 0.55
C CYS A 279 33.38 6.49 0.02
N ARG A 280 33.63 6.07 -1.21
CA ARG A 280 34.94 6.22 -1.86
C ARG A 280 35.32 7.69 -2.05
N ARG A 281 34.41 8.53 -2.57
CA ARG A 281 34.67 9.95 -2.80
C ARG A 281 34.86 10.71 -1.49
N TYR A 282 33.97 10.47 -0.52
CA TYR A 282 34.05 11.12 0.79
C TYR A 282 35.32 10.72 1.54
N GLY A 283 35.61 9.42 1.61
CA GLY A 283 36.83 8.90 2.24
C GLY A 283 38.11 9.44 1.60
N ARG A 284 38.19 9.48 0.27
CA ARG A 284 39.35 10.08 -0.43
C ARG A 284 39.53 11.55 -0.06
N ARG A 285 38.44 12.33 0.01
CA ARG A 285 38.50 13.73 0.42
C ARG A 285 38.94 13.89 1.87
N CYS A 286 38.46 13.03 2.79
CA CYS A 286 38.94 13.03 4.17
C CYS A 286 40.45 12.74 4.23
N ASP A 287 40.92 11.74 3.48
CA ASP A 287 42.34 11.39 3.41
C ASP A 287 43.18 12.54 2.82
N GLU A 288 42.70 13.21 1.75
CA GLU A 288 43.34 14.40 1.15
C GLU A 288 43.43 15.59 2.12
N LEU A 289 42.42 15.76 2.99
CA LEU A 289 42.38 16.82 4.01
C LEU A 289 43.11 16.43 5.31
N GLY A 290 43.69 15.22 5.39
CA GLY A 290 44.31 14.71 6.62
C GLY A 290 43.30 14.41 7.74
N GLU A 291 42.02 14.35 7.42
CA GLU A 291 40.93 14.12 8.38
C GLU A 291 40.72 12.62 8.61
N LYS A 292 40.84 12.20 9.86
CA LYS A 292 40.52 10.82 10.26
C LYS A 292 39.03 10.67 10.53
N LEU A 293 38.53 9.45 10.31
CA LEU A 293 37.21 9.01 10.75
C LEU A 293 37.39 7.95 11.83
N ASP A 294 36.48 7.87 12.78
CA ASP A 294 36.34 6.70 13.66
C ASP A 294 35.29 5.70 13.14
N HIS A 295 35.21 4.52 13.78
CA HIS A 295 34.30 3.46 13.36
C HIS A 295 32.82 3.86 13.43
N GLN A 296 32.43 4.65 14.43
CA GLN A 296 31.05 5.10 14.62
C GLN A 296 30.68 6.15 13.56
N GLU A 297 31.57 7.10 13.29
CA GLU A 297 31.41 8.11 12.25
C GLU A 297 31.28 7.47 10.86
N ALA A 298 32.11 6.46 10.57
CA ALA A 298 32.03 5.70 9.32
C ALA A 298 30.71 4.93 9.19
N MET A 299 30.23 4.33 10.29
CA MET A 299 28.95 3.62 10.32
C MET A 299 27.76 4.53 10.03
N VAL A 300 27.72 5.71 10.66
CA VAL A 300 26.68 6.72 10.43
C VAL A 300 26.66 7.14 8.96
N PHE A 301 27.82 7.49 8.39
CA PHE A 301 27.91 7.90 7.00
C PHE A 301 27.47 6.80 6.03
N VAL A 302 27.94 5.57 6.25
CA VAL A 302 27.57 4.41 5.41
C VAL A 302 26.06 4.18 5.46
N GLN A 303 25.44 4.20 6.63
CA GLN A 303 24.00 4.03 6.79
C GLN A 303 23.19 5.13 6.10
N GLU A 304 23.58 6.41 6.21
CA GLU A 304 22.93 7.50 5.46
C GLU A 304 23.11 7.34 3.95
N SER A 305 24.30 6.96 3.48
CA SER A 305 24.56 6.80 2.05
C SER A 305 23.77 5.64 1.41
N MET A 306 23.39 4.62 2.20
CA MET A 306 22.55 3.48 1.81
C MET A 306 21.05 3.73 2.01
N ARG A 307 20.66 4.96 2.40
CA ARG A 307 19.25 5.38 2.51
C ARG A 307 18.42 4.89 1.33
N LEU A 308 17.31 4.20 1.59
CA LEU A 308 16.43 3.60 0.58
C LEU A 308 15.80 4.60 -0.40
N SER A 309 15.44 5.80 0.06
CA SER A 309 14.81 6.84 -0.76
C SER A 309 15.82 7.92 -1.17
N ALA A 310 15.64 8.54 -2.33
CA ALA A 310 16.42 9.74 -2.68
C ALA A 310 15.98 10.96 -1.83
N HIS A 311 16.85 11.95 -1.72
CA HIS A 311 16.44 13.26 -1.19
C HIS A 311 15.36 13.85 -2.10
N GLY A 312 14.27 14.34 -1.51
CA GLY A 312 13.13 14.87 -2.25
C GLY A 312 12.19 13.79 -2.84
N ALA A 313 12.37 12.51 -2.48
CA ALA A 313 11.42 11.47 -2.87
C ALA A 313 9.99 11.83 -2.40
N ARG A 314 8.99 11.50 -3.22
CA ARG A 314 7.57 11.70 -2.93
C ARG A 314 6.98 10.45 -2.27
N ASN A 315 5.84 10.59 -1.58
CA ASN A 315 5.26 9.48 -0.82
C ASN A 315 4.78 8.29 -1.66
N TYR A 316 4.38 8.47 -2.92
CA TYR A 316 4.08 7.34 -3.78
C TYR A 316 5.34 6.53 -4.15
N GLN A 317 6.49 7.20 -4.32
CA GLN A 317 7.77 6.53 -4.55
C GLN A 317 8.19 5.75 -3.29
N ARG A 318 7.98 6.34 -2.11
CA ARG A 318 8.16 5.64 -0.83
C ARG A 318 7.17 4.47 -0.67
N ALA A 319 5.93 4.59 -1.13
CA ALA A 319 4.96 3.51 -1.11
C ALA A 319 5.36 2.33 -2.02
N ALA A 320 5.94 2.60 -3.20
CA ALA A 320 6.50 1.56 -4.05
C ALA A 320 7.68 0.83 -3.36
N LEU A 321 8.58 1.58 -2.69
CA LEU A 321 9.64 0.98 -1.88
C LEU A 321 9.09 0.20 -0.67
N LEU A 322 7.99 0.67 -0.09
CA LEU A 322 7.30 0.03 1.03
C LEU A 322 6.75 -1.34 0.61
N TYR A 323 6.21 -1.44 -0.61
CA TYR A 323 5.80 -2.72 -1.16
C TYR A 323 7.00 -3.69 -1.28
N LEU A 324 8.09 -3.25 -1.93
CA LEU A 324 9.26 -4.11 -2.14
C LEU A 324 9.94 -4.55 -0.83
N ILE A 325 10.00 -3.68 0.17
CA ILE A 325 10.58 -4.05 1.48
C ILE A 325 9.69 -5.01 2.26
N VAL A 326 8.36 -4.89 2.16
CA VAL A 326 7.43 -5.84 2.78
C VAL A 326 7.60 -7.23 2.16
N GLU A 327 7.72 -7.33 0.83
CA GLU A 327 7.99 -8.64 0.18
C GLU A 327 9.33 -9.26 0.64
N GLY A 328 10.36 -8.42 0.82
CA GLY A 328 11.64 -8.86 1.40
C GLY A 328 11.52 -9.34 2.85
N ILE A 329 10.74 -8.64 3.68
CA ILE A 329 10.47 -9.04 5.07
C ILE A 329 9.71 -10.36 5.11
N MET A 330 8.70 -10.54 4.26
CA MET A 330 7.96 -11.80 4.18
C MET A 330 8.88 -12.95 3.80
N THR A 331 9.78 -12.76 2.83
CA THR A 331 10.78 -13.78 2.45
C THR A 331 11.69 -14.15 3.63
N ASP A 332 12.20 -13.16 4.37
CA ASP A 332 13.05 -13.40 5.55
C ASP A 332 12.30 -14.13 6.66
N LEU A 333 11.06 -13.69 6.92
CA LEU A 333 10.15 -14.27 7.90
C LEU A 333 9.90 -15.75 7.62
N PHE A 334 9.60 -16.07 6.38
CA PHE A 334 9.40 -17.45 5.92
C PHE A 334 10.60 -18.33 6.20
N LEU A 335 11.80 -17.88 5.88
CA LEU A 335 13.01 -18.66 6.12
C LEU A 335 13.30 -18.85 7.60
N ILE A 336 12.93 -17.90 8.44
CA ILE A 336 13.06 -18.01 9.90
C ILE A 336 12.12 -19.07 10.46
N ILE A 337 10.93 -19.20 9.87
CA ILE A 337 9.91 -20.18 10.30
C ILE A 337 10.17 -21.56 9.67
N ALA A 338 10.75 -21.62 8.49
CA ALA A 338 11.00 -22.87 7.77
C ALA A 338 12.29 -23.59 8.20
N ASN A 339 13.28 -22.86 8.74
CA ASN A 339 14.58 -23.42 9.07
C ASN A 339 14.87 -23.34 10.57
N ASP A 340 15.57 -24.37 11.06
CA ASP A 340 16.18 -24.39 12.39
C ASP A 340 17.71 -24.21 12.34
N GLY A 341 18.29 -23.78 13.46
CA GLY A 341 19.73 -23.78 13.69
C GLY A 341 20.48 -22.51 13.26
N TRP A 342 21.72 -22.66 12.80
CA TRP A 342 22.62 -21.53 12.54
C TRP A 342 22.19 -20.65 11.36
N ALA A 343 21.57 -21.24 10.33
CA ALA A 343 21.07 -20.49 9.18
C ALA A 343 19.97 -19.48 9.60
N THR A 344 19.07 -19.89 10.50
CA THR A 344 18.01 -19.06 11.10
C THR A 344 18.59 -17.86 11.85
N ARG A 345 19.69 -18.08 12.60
CA ARG A 345 20.37 -17.00 13.33
C ARG A 345 20.92 -15.91 12.42
N VAL A 346 21.44 -16.31 11.27
CA VAL A 346 21.93 -15.37 10.25
C VAL A 346 20.77 -14.63 9.58
N GLN A 347 19.63 -15.31 9.37
CA GLN A 347 18.44 -14.69 8.79
C GLN A 347 17.85 -13.58 9.69
N TYR A 348 17.97 -13.70 11.02
CA TYR A 348 17.57 -12.62 11.95
C TYR A 348 18.30 -11.30 11.68
N ALA A 349 19.56 -11.34 11.24
CA ALA A 349 20.30 -10.13 10.86
C ALA A 349 19.71 -9.48 9.61
N SER A 350 19.32 -10.28 8.60
CA SER A 350 18.63 -9.79 7.39
C SER A 350 17.27 -9.19 7.74
N MET A 351 16.47 -9.89 8.55
CA MET A 351 15.16 -9.43 9.00
C MET A 351 15.27 -8.11 9.76
N GLY A 352 16.20 -8.01 10.72
CA GLY A 352 16.43 -6.78 11.48
C GLY A 352 16.83 -5.60 10.58
N TYR A 353 17.65 -5.84 9.57
CA TYR A 353 18.04 -4.81 8.58
C TYR A 353 16.84 -4.33 7.75
N ASN A 354 16.01 -5.26 7.25
CA ASN A 354 14.79 -4.90 6.50
C ASN A 354 13.75 -4.20 7.38
N LEU A 355 13.60 -4.61 8.64
CA LEU A 355 12.71 -4.01 9.61
C LEU A 355 13.13 -2.58 10.00
N SER A 356 14.44 -2.34 10.18
CA SER A 356 14.99 -0.99 10.36
C SER A 356 14.68 -0.10 9.15
N GLY A 357 14.89 -0.64 7.93
CA GLY A 357 14.54 0.05 6.69
C GLY A 357 13.05 0.40 6.59
N LEU A 358 12.17 -0.50 7.02
CA LEU A 358 10.72 -0.32 7.06
C LEU A 358 10.35 0.83 8.01
N MET A 359 10.86 0.80 9.24
CA MET A 359 10.58 1.83 10.25
C MET A 359 11.01 3.23 9.77
N LEU A 360 12.19 3.33 9.16
CA LEU A 360 12.69 4.60 8.61
C LEU A 360 11.84 5.09 7.44
N LEU A 361 11.44 4.19 6.53
CA LEU A 361 10.63 4.56 5.37
C LEU A 361 9.22 5.02 5.78
N LEU A 362 8.59 4.31 6.72
CA LEU A 362 7.29 4.70 7.28
C LEU A 362 7.38 6.06 7.97
N PHE A 363 8.41 6.28 8.79
CA PHE A 363 8.59 7.56 9.45
C PHE A 363 8.82 8.71 8.45
N GLU A 364 9.62 8.51 7.40
CA GLU A 364 9.78 9.53 6.35
C GLU A 364 8.47 9.87 5.64
N MET A 365 7.61 8.87 5.41
CA MET A 365 6.30 9.10 4.81
C MET A 365 5.46 10.02 5.70
N VAL A 366 5.41 9.73 7.00
CA VAL A 366 4.68 10.57 7.98
C VAL A 366 5.33 11.95 8.11
N GLU A 367 6.66 12.03 8.17
CA GLU A 367 7.39 13.28 8.32
C GLU A 367 7.15 14.21 7.12
N SER A 368 7.14 13.66 5.90
CA SER A 368 6.88 14.44 4.69
C SER A 368 5.44 14.94 4.56
N MET A 369 4.48 14.36 5.30
CA MET A 369 3.11 14.88 5.40
C MET A 369 3.01 16.14 6.27
N ARG A 370 4.09 16.54 6.96
CA ARG A 370 4.14 17.70 7.88
C ARG A 370 3.08 17.67 8.99
N TRP A 371 2.70 16.46 9.43
CA TRP A 371 1.72 16.26 10.49
C TRP A 371 2.23 16.62 11.90
N PHE A 372 3.54 16.64 12.10
CA PHE A 372 4.16 16.99 13.37
C PHE A 372 4.76 18.40 13.32
N SER A 373 4.63 19.15 14.43
CA SER A 373 5.46 20.33 14.64
C SER A 373 6.93 19.93 14.81
N ASP A 374 7.87 20.84 14.51
CA ASP A 374 9.31 20.54 14.60
C ASP A 374 9.73 20.02 15.98
N LYS A 375 9.15 20.57 17.05
CA LYS A 375 9.42 20.10 18.42
C LYS A 375 9.06 18.62 18.62
N TRP A 376 7.88 18.20 18.15
CA TRP A 376 7.45 16.81 18.25
C TRP A 376 8.19 15.90 17.27
N ARG A 377 8.42 16.38 16.04
CA ARG A 377 9.21 15.69 15.01
C ARG A 377 10.59 15.31 15.53
N LEU A 378 11.32 16.27 16.11
CA LEU A 378 12.66 16.05 16.66
C LEU A 378 12.63 15.15 17.88
N ARG A 379 11.66 15.33 18.79
CA ARG A 379 11.51 14.46 19.96
C ARG A 379 11.30 13.00 19.56
N VAL A 380 10.41 12.76 18.60
CA VAL A 380 10.16 11.41 18.08
C VAL A 380 11.42 10.86 17.40
N LYS A 381 12.10 11.63 16.54
CA LYS A 381 13.36 11.17 15.93
C LYS A 381 14.42 10.81 16.97
N ARG A 382 14.69 11.67 17.95
CA ARG A 382 15.74 11.43 18.97
C ARG A 382 15.43 10.24 19.87
N VAL A 383 14.16 9.95 20.14
CA VAL A 383 13.74 8.84 21.00
C VAL A 383 13.66 7.51 20.23
N PHE A 384 13.08 7.51 19.03
CA PHE A 384 12.76 6.28 18.30
C PHE A 384 13.73 5.95 17.17
N LEU A 385 14.43 6.95 16.64
CA LEU A 385 15.29 6.86 15.45
C LEU A 385 16.67 7.46 15.76
N SER A 386 17.40 6.81 16.66
CA SER A 386 18.78 7.16 17.00
C SER A 386 19.76 6.05 16.61
N TYR A 387 20.97 6.42 16.17
CA TYR A 387 21.98 5.45 15.73
C TYR A 387 22.36 4.48 16.84
N GLU A 388 22.37 4.97 18.08
CA GLU A 388 22.73 4.19 19.27
C GLU A 388 21.71 3.09 19.60
N THR A 389 20.48 3.18 19.06
CA THR A 389 19.40 2.22 19.33
C THR A 389 18.88 1.50 18.09
N ALA A 390 19.22 1.98 16.88
CA ALA A 390 18.59 1.60 15.62
C ALA A 390 18.79 0.13 15.18
N LEU A 391 19.65 -0.63 15.84
CA LEU A 391 19.87 -2.07 15.59
C LEU A 391 19.54 -2.95 16.81
N VAL A 392 19.52 -2.37 18.01
CA VAL A 392 19.30 -3.12 19.26
C VAL A 392 17.86 -3.62 19.33
N GLY A 393 16.89 -2.74 19.04
CA GLY A 393 15.47 -3.10 19.05
C GLY A 393 15.13 -4.17 18.01
N GLU A 394 15.69 -4.04 16.81
CA GLU A 394 15.53 -4.98 15.70
C GLU A 394 16.11 -6.35 16.03
N PHE A 395 17.31 -6.41 16.62
CA PHE A 395 17.94 -7.66 16.99
C PHE A 395 17.19 -8.38 18.12
N VAL A 396 16.77 -7.64 19.15
CA VAL A 396 15.95 -8.21 20.23
C VAL A 396 14.60 -8.68 19.69
N SER A 397 13.96 -7.90 18.81
CA SER A 397 12.71 -8.29 18.18
C SER A 397 12.86 -9.57 17.35
N ALA A 398 13.96 -9.70 16.61
CA ALA A 398 14.25 -10.90 15.84
C ALA A 398 14.40 -12.14 16.74
N LEU A 399 15.13 -12.02 17.86
CA LEU A 399 15.29 -13.11 18.84
C LEU A 399 13.99 -13.50 19.56
N ALA A 400 13.14 -12.52 19.88
CA ALA A 400 11.87 -12.76 20.56
C ALA A 400 10.77 -13.29 19.63
N PHE A 401 11.00 -13.24 18.30
CA PHE A 401 9.97 -13.44 17.30
C PHE A 401 9.38 -14.86 17.30
N GLN A 402 10.21 -15.91 17.39
CA GLN A 402 9.74 -17.30 17.46
C GLN A 402 8.87 -17.55 18.70
N THR A 403 9.31 -17.10 19.88
CA THR A 403 8.54 -17.23 21.13
C THR A 403 7.18 -16.54 21.03
N PHE A 404 7.16 -15.35 20.41
CA PHE A 404 5.93 -14.62 20.16
C PHE A 404 4.98 -15.40 19.23
N LEU A 405 5.46 -15.90 18.09
CA LEU A 405 4.63 -16.68 17.16
C LEU A 405 4.07 -17.93 17.82
N SER A 406 4.87 -18.67 18.59
CA SER A 406 4.40 -19.83 19.34
C SER A 406 3.31 -19.46 20.34
N GLY A 407 3.46 -18.33 21.07
CA GLY A 407 2.44 -17.84 21.99
C GLY A 407 1.16 -17.37 21.27
N LEU A 408 1.31 -16.68 20.14
CA LEU A 408 0.20 -16.21 19.33
C LEU A 408 -0.61 -17.38 18.76
N ASN A 409 0.07 -18.39 18.23
CA ASN A 409 -0.56 -19.61 17.75
C ASN A 409 -1.11 -20.46 18.89
N GLY A 410 -0.49 -20.47 20.07
CA GLY A 410 -1.06 -21.15 21.25
C GLY A 410 -2.35 -20.51 21.79
N SER A 411 -2.70 -19.30 21.34
CA SER A 411 -3.88 -18.56 21.81
C SER A 411 -5.20 -19.06 21.18
N ASP A 412 -6.32 -18.48 21.65
CA ASP A 412 -7.65 -18.76 21.14
C ASP A 412 -7.89 -18.31 19.68
N LEU A 413 -6.87 -17.77 19.00
CA LEU A 413 -6.95 -17.44 17.57
C LEU A 413 -7.34 -18.65 16.69
N LYS A 414 -7.14 -19.89 17.14
CA LYS A 414 -7.65 -21.10 16.47
C LYS A 414 -9.17 -21.13 16.31
N ARG A 415 -9.92 -20.47 17.20
CA ARG A 415 -11.39 -20.43 17.16
C ARG A 415 -11.94 -19.46 16.11
N LEU A 416 -11.09 -18.80 15.33
CA LEU A 416 -11.46 -17.76 14.37
C LEU A 416 -11.84 -18.27 12.99
N LYS A 417 -11.81 -19.59 12.72
CA LYS A 417 -12.26 -20.14 11.42
C LYS A 417 -13.63 -19.63 10.97
N PRO A 418 -14.68 -19.57 11.82
CA PRO A 418 -15.96 -19.04 11.40
C PRO A 418 -15.87 -17.60 10.90
N THR A 419 -15.01 -16.79 11.53
CA THR A 419 -14.73 -15.41 11.14
C THR A 419 -13.95 -15.35 9.82
N ALA A 420 -12.92 -16.19 9.66
CA ALA A 420 -12.14 -16.27 8.42
C ALA A 420 -12.99 -16.71 7.22
N LEU A 421 -13.86 -17.72 7.40
CA LEU A 421 -14.82 -18.15 6.39
C LEU A 421 -15.87 -17.07 6.08
N ALA A 422 -16.31 -16.30 7.07
CA ALA A 422 -17.32 -15.26 6.89
C ALA A 422 -16.81 -14.04 6.11
N VAL A 423 -15.52 -13.69 6.24
CA VAL A 423 -14.95 -12.50 5.60
C VAL A 423 -14.08 -12.83 4.38
N SER A 424 -13.21 -13.84 4.51
CA SER A 424 -12.28 -14.44 3.53
C SER A 424 -10.98 -14.78 4.26
N TYR A 425 -10.40 -15.95 3.98
CA TYR A 425 -9.08 -16.34 4.48
C TYR A 425 -8.01 -15.28 4.16
N TYR A 426 -8.06 -14.70 2.96
CA TYR A 426 -7.12 -13.67 2.51
C TYR A 426 -7.19 -12.40 3.38
N PHE A 427 -8.39 -11.86 3.58
CA PHE A 427 -8.57 -10.63 4.37
C PHE A 427 -8.29 -10.88 5.85
N TRP A 428 -8.69 -12.03 6.38
CA TRP A 428 -8.42 -12.39 7.76
C TRP A 428 -6.92 -12.55 8.02
N SER A 429 -6.19 -13.14 7.08
CA SER A 429 -4.73 -13.21 7.14
C SER A 429 -4.08 -11.83 7.16
N LEU A 430 -4.58 -10.86 6.38
CA LEU A 430 -4.07 -9.50 6.42
C LEU A 430 -4.25 -8.86 7.81
N ILE A 431 -5.38 -9.10 8.48
CA ILE A 431 -5.60 -8.63 9.86
C ILE A 431 -4.60 -9.30 10.82
N CYS A 432 -4.46 -10.62 10.75
CA CYS A 432 -3.55 -11.36 11.63
C CYS A 432 -2.08 -10.95 11.41
N HIS A 433 -1.63 -10.78 10.16
CA HIS A 433 -0.32 -10.20 9.85
C HIS A 433 -0.18 -8.77 10.34
N GLY A 434 -1.24 -7.96 10.26
CA GLY A 434 -1.27 -6.62 10.84
C GLY A 434 -1.04 -6.64 12.36
N ILE A 435 -1.63 -7.61 13.08
CA ILE A 435 -1.38 -7.81 14.52
C ILE A 435 0.10 -8.17 14.75
N VAL A 436 0.66 -9.10 13.98
CA VAL A 436 2.08 -9.48 14.05
C VAL A 436 2.98 -8.25 13.86
N VAL A 437 2.75 -7.45 12.82
CA VAL A 437 3.53 -6.23 12.56
C VAL A 437 3.40 -5.23 13.71
N VAL A 438 2.20 -5.00 14.24
CA VAL A 438 1.99 -4.09 15.38
C VAL A 438 2.77 -4.58 16.61
N VAL A 439 2.73 -5.87 16.93
CA VAL A 439 3.47 -6.42 18.07
C VAL A 439 4.98 -6.30 17.85
N VAL A 440 5.49 -6.63 16.67
CA VAL A 440 6.90 -6.45 16.32
C VAL A 440 7.33 -4.99 16.51
N VAL A 441 6.54 -4.04 16.01
CA VAL A 441 6.81 -2.61 16.22
C VAL A 441 6.82 -2.29 17.71
N LEU A 442 5.83 -2.74 18.49
CA LEU A 442 5.78 -2.49 19.93
C LEU A 442 7.00 -3.07 20.68
N ILE A 443 7.51 -4.24 20.30
CA ILE A 443 8.74 -4.82 20.85
C ILE A 443 9.95 -3.93 20.52
N ILE A 444 10.07 -3.48 19.25
CA ILE A 444 11.15 -2.55 18.88
C ILE A 444 11.07 -1.28 19.71
N LEU A 445 9.88 -0.69 19.86
CA LEU A 445 9.69 0.54 20.63
C LEU A 445 10.00 0.31 22.13
N SER A 446 9.59 -0.83 22.70
CA SER A 446 9.83 -1.15 24.11
C SER A 446 11.31 -1.36 24.42
N VAL A 447 12.14 -1.69 23.41
CA VAL A 447 13.60 -1.80 23.56
C VAL A 447 14.28 -0.46 23.26
N ARG A 448 13.94 0.19 22.15
CA ARG A 448 14.60 1.43 21.71
C ARG A 448 14.38 2.59 22.68
N VAL A 449 13.15 2.77 23.16
CA VAL A 449 12.82 3.93 24.02
C VAL A 449 13.59 3.88 25.34
N PRO A 450 13.56 2.79 26.14
CA PRO A 450 14.33 2.74 27.38
C PRO A 450 15.83 2.87 27.13
N TRP A 451 16.36 2.26 26.07
CA TRP A 451 17.79 2.34 25.76
C TRP A 451 18.22 3.77 25.36
N ALA A 452 17.41 4.47 24.57
CA ALA A 452 17.65 5.87 24.23
C ALA A 452 17.60 6.77 25.48
N LEU A 453 16.62 6.56 26.36
CA LEU A 453 16.49 7.30 27.62
C LEU A 453 17.70 7.04 28.54
N LEU A 454 18.05 5.78 28.77
CA LEU A 454 19.22 5.41 29.58
C LEU A 454 20.49 6.00 28.98
N TYR A 455 20.70 5.89 27.67
CA TYR A 455 21.86 6.47 26.99
C TYR A 455 21.95 7.97 27.19
N VAL A 456 20.85 8.72 26.98
CA VAL A 456 20.83 10.17 27.17
C VAL A 456 21.08 10.53 28.63
N TRP A 457 20.50 9.80 29.57
CA TRP A 457 20.74 10.00 30.99
C TRP A 457 22.21 9.80 31.37
N PHE A 458 22.83 8.70 30.93
CA PHE A 458 24.23 8.42 31.22
C PHE A 458 25.19 9.38 30.53
N LYS A 459 24.87 9.82 29.30
CA LYS A 459 25.78 10.66 28.50
C LYS A 459 25.67 12.14 28.79
N HIS A 460 24.46 12.64 29.01
CA HIS A 460 24.16 14.08 29.11
C HIS A 460 23.65 14.49 30.49
N HIS A 461 23.35 13.54 31.38
CA HIS A 461 22.75 13.78 32.70
C HIS A 461 21.46 14.62 32.67
N SER A 462 20.80 14.70 31.51
CA SER A 462 19.59 15.50 31.29
C SER A 462 18.82 15.01 30.08
N PHE A 463 17.50 14.87 30.24
CA PHE A 463 16.58 14.55 29.15
C PHE A 463 16.26 15.75 28.26
N ALA A 464 16.75 16.95 28.59
CA ALA A 464 16.52 18.15 27.78
C ALA A 464 17.03 18.01 26.34
N VAL A 465 18.06 17.17 26.12
CA VAL A 465 18.58 16.81 24.78
C VAL A 465 17.50 16.21 23.89
N LEU A 466 16.43 15.61 24.43
CA LEU A 466 15.35 15.05 23.64
C LEU A 466 14.35 16.10 23.12
N SER A 467 14.34 17.31 23.69
CA SER A 467 13.35 18.34 23.37
C SER A 467 13.93 19.66 22.91
N GLU A 468 15.17 20.00 23.28
CA GLU A 468 15.76 21.30 22.91
C GLU A 468 16.09 21.39 21.41
N PRO A 469 15.75 22.51 20.74
CA PRO A 469 16.01 22.67 19.34
C PRO A 469 17.52 22.80 19.07
N CYS A 470 17.98 22.20 17.97
CA CYS A 470 19.31 22.42 17.42
C CYS A 470 19.17 23.08 16.04
N CYS A 471 20.00 24.09 15.76
CA CYS A 471 19.95 24.82 14.48
C CYS A 471 20.24 23.91 13.27
N ILE A 472 21.13 22.92 13.43
CA ILE A 472 21.46 21.96 12.39
C ILE A 472 20.33 20.94 12.18
N ASP A 473 19.67 20.46 13.23
CA ASP A 473 18.49 19.59 13.10
C ASP A 473 17.35 20.25 12.32
N THR A 474 17.19 21.55 12.55
CA THR A 474 16.22 22.40 11.85
C THR A 474 16.61 22.55 10.38
N THR A 475 17.89 22.80 10.10
CA THR A 475 18.45 22.94 8.74
C THR A 475 18.38 21.64 7.93
N LEU A 476 18.72 20.51 8.54
CA LEU A 476 18.64 19.19 7.92
C LEU A 476 17.17 18.80 7.65
N GLY A 477 16.25 19.13 8.56
CA GLY A 477 14.82 18.90 8.35
C GLY A 477 14.51 17.42 8.04
N VAL A 478 13.90 17.18 6.88
CA VAL A 478 13.56 15.83 6.37
C VAL A 478 14.74 15.11 5.69
N ARG A 479 15.90 15.78 5.57
CA ARG A 479 17.09 15.25 4.90
C ARG A 479 17.87 14.27 5.79
N SER A 480 17.85 14.45 7.12
CA SER A 480 18.40 13.45 8.05
C SER A 480 17.39 12.35 8.34
N ARG A 481 17.81 11.07 8.30
CA ARG A 481 16.94 9.95 8.69
C ARG A 481 16.97 9.70 10.20
N ILE A 482 18.17 9.64 10.75
CA ILE A 482 18.44 9.19 12.12
C ILE A 482 19.26 10.26 12.85
N MET A 483 19.06 10.36 14.17
CA MET A 483 19.79 11.29 15.02
C MET A 483 20.97 10.59 15.73
N LEU A 484 22.08 11.30 15.88
CA LEU A 484 23.24 10.83 16.66
C LEU A 484 23.20 11.45 18.06
N LEU A 485 22.67 10.74 19.06
CA LEU A 485 22.45 11.26 20.41
C LEU A 485 23.76 11.62 21.11
N GLY A 486 24.82 10.83 20.92
CA GLY A 486 26.17 11.13 21.44
C GLY A 486 26.85 12.30 20.75
N GLY A 487 26.31 12.72 19.60
CA GLY A 487 26.82 13.81 18.77
C GLY A 487 26.50 15.20 19.30
N TYR A 488 25.55 15.35 20.23
CA TYR A 488 25.20 16.65 20.80
C TYR A 488 26.19 17.12 21.88
N ARG A 489 26.27 18.44 22.05
CA ARG A 489 26.95 19.13 23.15
C ARG A 489 26.14 20.34 23.60
N TRP A 490 26.29 20.70 24.87
CA TRP A 490 25.71 21.92 25.43
C TRP A 490 26.73 23.04 25.45
N GLU A 491 26.31 24.24 25.04
CA GLU A 491 27.14 25.46 25.04
C GLU A 491 26.20 26.64 25.32
N ASP A 492 26.44 27.39 26.39
CA ASP A 492 25.60 28.53 26.85
C ASP A 492 24.10 28.22 26.94
N GLY A 493 23.75 27.05 27.46
CA GLY A 493 22.36 26.59 27.61
C GLY A 493 21.66 26.24 26.29
N LYS A 494 22.39 26.22 25.17
CA LYS A 494 21.89 25.84 23.84
C LYS A 494 22.51 24.53 23.37
N LEU A 495 21.77 23.80 22.54
CA LEU A 495 22.17 22.49 22.04
C LEU A 495 22.81 22.59 20.64
N PHE A 496 24.04 22.08 20.51
CA PHE A 496 24.80 22.06 19.25
C PHE A 496 25.29 20.66 18.93
N TYR A 497 25.67 20.42 17.68
CA TYR A 497 26.41 19.22 17.30
C TYR A 497 27.91 19.41 17.46
N LYS A 498 28.60 18.33 17.84
CA LYS A 498 30.06 18.22 17.76
C LYS A 498 30.49 18.19 16.30
N THR A 499 31.67 18.70 16.00
CA THR A 499 32.30 18.64 14.67
C THR A 499 32.42 17.20 14.16
N ALA A 500 32.79 16.25 15.03
CA ALA A 500 32.79 14.81 14.78
C ALA A 500 31.43 14.29 14.25
N ALA A 501 30.33 14.72 14.87
CA ALA A 501 28.98 14.32 14.43
C ALA A 501 28.62 14.91 13.05
N LEU A 502 29.02 16.15 12.79
CA LEU A 502 28.81 16.77 11.47
C LEU A 502 29.60 16.05 10.37
N LYS A 503 30.83 15.65 10.69
CA LYS A 503 31.67 14.80 9.83
C LYS A 503 31.02 13.43 9.62
N ALA A 504 30.44 12.81 10.64
CA ALA A 504 29.71 11.55 10.52
C ALA A 504 28.52 11.63 9.55
N PHE A 505 27.81 12.77 9.53
CA PHE A 505 26.74 13.03 8.57
C PHE A 505 27.24 13.37 7.15
N GLY A 506 28.55 13.53 6.95
CA GLY A 506 29.11 13.94 5.67
C GLY A 506 28.85 15.42 5.32
N LEU A 507 28.64 16.25 6.35
CA LEU A 507 28.44 17.68 6.17
C LEU A 507 29.78 18.38 5.96
N LEU A 508 29.79 19.33 5.04
CA LEU A 508 30.96 20.11 4.68
C LEU A 508 30.67 21.59 4.94
N LYS A 509 31.74 22.34 5.21
CA LYS A 509 31.71 23.80 5.21
C LYS A 509 32.28 24.29 3.88
N MET A 510 31.61 25.25 3.27
CA MET A 510 32.06 25.92 2.06
C MET A 510 31.99 27.43 2.26
N GLU A 511 32.96 28.15 1.74
CA GLU A 511 32.96 29.61 1.74
C GLU A 511 32.82 30.08 0.29
N GLU A 512 31.84 30.95 0.02
CA GLU A 512 31.57 31.51 -1.30
C GLU A 512 31.11 32.95 -1.13
N ASP A 513 31.74 33.88 -1.85
CA ASP A 513 31.43 35.33 -1.81
C ASP A 513 31.44 35.94 -0.39
N GLY A 514 32.33 35.47 0.49
CA GLY A 514 32.45 35.94 1.88
C GLY A 514 31.35 35.44 2.82
N ALA A 515 30.48 34.54 2.36
CA ALA A 515 29.49 33.85 3.18
C ALA A 515 29.85 32.37 3.35
N GLU A 516 29.67 31.87 4.57
CA GLU A 516 29.89 30.46 4.91
C GLU A 516 28.59 29.67 4.78
N TYR A 517 28.66 28.51 4.13
CA TYR A 517 27.53 27.64 3.86
C TYR A 517 27.75 26.24 4.43
N LEU A 518 26.68 25.68 4.98
CA LEU A 518 26.60 24.28 5.33
C LEU A 518 26.18 23.48 4.09
N VAL A 519 27.04 22.55 3.68
CA VAL A 519 26.90 21.79 2.44
C VAL A 519 26.70 20.31 2.75
N LEU A 520 25.85 19.63 1.96
CA LEU A 520 25.64 18.19 2.04
C LEU A 520 25.67 17.52 0.66
N HIS A 521 26.00 16.23 0.62
CA HIS A 521 25.90 15.41 -0.59
C HIS A 521 24.43 14.99 -0.87
N LYS A 522 23.80 15.59 -1.86
CA LYS A 522 22.46 15.19 -2.31
C LYS A 522 22.49 13.78 -2.91
N LEU A 523 21.87 12.85 -2.19
CA LEU A 523 21.60 11.50 -2.71
C LEU A 523 20.45 11.54 -3.73
N TYR A 524 20.77 11.18 -4.97
CA TYR A 524 19.80 10.88 -6.03
C TYR A 524 19.43 9.39 -6.01
N TRP A 525 18.43 9.00 -6.79
CA TRP A 525 17.91 7.62 -6.80
C TRP A 525 19.02 6.59 -7.03
N LEU A 526 19.67 6.62 -8.20
CA LEU A 526 20.65 5.60 -8.60
C LEU A 526 22.01 6.21 -9.01
N THR A 527 22.04 7.51 -9.26
CA THR A 527 23.23 8.24 -9.74
C THR A 527 23.95 8.95 -8.59
N VAL A 528 25.25 9.15 -8.76
CA VAL A 528 26.06 10.04 -7.93
C VAL A 528 26.74 11.04 -8.87
N PRO A 529 26.04 12.14 -9.26
CA PRO A 529 26.63 13.20 -10.06
C PRO A 529 27.95 13.69 -9.45
N ARG A 530 28.85 14.24 -10.26
CA ARG A 530 30.07 14.89 -9.73
C ARG A 530 29.67 16.14 -8.93
N ASP A 531 28.69 16.88 -9.41
CA ASP A 531 28.13 18.08 -8.78
C ASP A 531 26.92 17.73 -7.90
N ASN A 532 27.13 16.86 -6.92
CA ASN A 532 26.08 16.43 -5.99
C ASN A 532 26.08 17.21 -4.67
N LEU A 533 26.92 18.23 -4.53
CA LEU A 533 27.00 19.08 -3.35
C LEU A 533 25.96 20.19 -3.43
N ILE A 534 25.19 20.35 -2.36
CA ILE A 534 24.22 21.43 -2.23
C ILE A 534 24.42 22.18 -0.92
N GLY A 535 24.33 23.51 -0.98
CA GLY A 535 24.19 24.36 0.19
C GLY A 535 22.77 24.25 0.74
N VAL A 536 22.65 24.01 2.05
CA VAL A 536 21.35 23.86 2.75
C VAL A 536 21.13 24.84 3.90
N GLY A 537 22.19 25.51 4.34
CA GLY A 537 22.06 26.59 5.30
C GLY A 537 23.25 27.55 5.25
N ILE A 538 23.05 28.75 5.80
CA ILE A 538 24.07 29.79 5.95
C ILE A 538 24.59 29.71 7.38
N ILE A 539 25.91 29.71 7.53
CA ILE A 539 26.59 29.69 8.82
C ILE A 539 26.82 31.14 9.25
N THR A 540 26.22 31.53 10.39
CA THR A 540 26.38 32.85 11.01
C THR A 540 26.88 32.69 12.44
N GLY A 541 28.19 32.83 12.62
CA GLY A 541 28.86 32.55 13.90
C GLY A 541 28.67 31.08 14.31
N HIS A 542 28.04 30.85 15.46
CA HIS A 542 27.76 29.49 15.97
C HIS A 542 26.42 28.90 15.51
N ARG A 543 25.69 29.58 14.61
CA ARG A 543 24.35 29.15 14.16
C ARG A 543 24.34 28.82 12.67
N VAL A 544 23.41 27.93 12.30
CA VAL A 544 23.09 27.63 10.91
C VAL A 544 21.62 27.95 10.67
N GLU A 545 21.37 28.80 9.67
CA GLU A 545 20.02 29.17 9.25
C GLU A 545 19.66 28.45 7.95
N PRO A 546 18.47 27.82 7.85
CA PRO A 546 18.07 27.13 6.62
C PRO A 546 18.01 28.08 5.42
N CYS A 547 18.52 27.63 4.27
CA CYS A 547 18.42 28.38 3.02
C CYS A 547 17.79 27.54 1.90
N ASN A 548 17.45 28.19 0.78
CA ASN A 548 17.03 27.48 -0.43
C ASN A 548 18.19 26.61 -0.93
N GLU A 549 17.87 25.41 -1.43
CA GLU A 549 18.89 24.50 -1.97
C GLU A 549 19.60 25.18 -3.13
N ARG A 550 20.93 25.27 -3.04
CA ARG A 550 21.77 25.81 -4.10
C ARG A 550 22.84 24.79 -4.50
N PRO A 551 23.09 24.56 -5.79
CA PRO A 551 24.22 23.74 -6.23
C PRO A 551 25.54 24.44 -5.88
N CYS A 552 26.52 23.68 -5.40
CA CYS A 552 27.87 24.20 -5.20
C CYS A 552 28.59 24.23 -6.56
N THR A 553 29.01 25.41 -7.02
CA THR A 553 29.81 25.54 -8.25
C THR A 553 31.28 25.37 -7.89
N ALA A 554 31.97 24.43 -8.54
CA ALA A 554 33.38 24.20 -8.26
C ALA A 554 34.32 25.08 -9.09
N ASP A 555 33.90 25.58 -10.26
CA ASP A 555 34.73 26.48 -11.09
C ASP A 555 33.83 27.29 -12.06
N GLN A 556 34.16 28.57 -12.25
CA GLN A 556 33.38 29.55 -13.05
C GLN A 556 33.21 29.13 -14.53
N GLY A 557 31.99 29.21 -15.10
CA GLY A 557 31.77 29.24 -16.56
C GLY A 557 30.48 28.58 -17.14
N ILE A 558 29.38 29.34 -17.20
CA ILE A 558 28.31 29.38 -18.25
C ILE A 558 27.42 28.13 -18.58
N VAL A 559 26.10 28.32 -18.29
CA VAL A 559 24.84 28.10 -19.07
C VAL A 559 24.51 26.65 -19.56
N CYS A 560 23.33 26.05 -19.36
CA CYS A 560 21.94 26.35 -19.78
C CYS A 560 21.02 25.26 -19.15
N HIS A 561 19.71 25.38 -18.89
CA HIS A 561 18.60 25.59 -19.83
C HIS A 561 17.30 25.71 -19.02
N ALA A 562 16.43 26.65 -19.38
CA ALA A 562 15.04 26.70 -18.92
C ALA A 562 14.20 25.61 -19.64
N VAL A 563 13.33 24.90 -18.91
CA VAL A 563 12.28 24.05 -19.48
C VAL A 563 10.99 24.16 -18.65
N VAL A 564 9.94 24.67 -19.28
CA VAL A 564 8.52 24.62 -18.88
C VAL A 564 7.83 23.67 -19.87
N PRO A 565 7.06 22.62 -19.44
CA PRO A 565 5.62 22.55 -19.84
C PRO A 565 4.66 21.68 -18.97
N GLN A 566 3.35 21.90 -19.22
CA GLN A 566 2.11 21.64 -18.45
C GLN A 566 1.26 20.36 -18.79
N TYR A 567 0.39 19.94 -17.84
CA TYR A 567 -0.81 19.03 -17.83
C TYR A 567 -0.90 17.66 -18.57
N ASN A 568 -1.90 16.85 -18.14
CA ASN A 568 -2.48 15.70 -18.85
C ASN A 568 -3.90 15.99 -19.30
N LEU A 569 -3.94 16.47 -20.51
CA LEU A 569 -5.02 16.39 -21.47
C LEU A 569 -4.28 15.79 -22.66
N HIS A 570 -4.61 14.57 -23.10
CA HIS A 570 -4.08 14.13 -24.39
C HIS A 570 -4.95 14.76 -25.45
N GLY A 571 -4.35 15.73 -26.13
CA GLY A 571 -5.05 16.52 -27.12
C GLY A 571 -4.12 17.28 -28.01
N ASN A 572 -4.47 17.30 -29.29
CA ASN A 572 -3.87 18.23 -30.23
C ASN A 572 -4.67 19.52 -30.12
N TYR A 573 -3.96 20.64 -29.96
CA TYR A 573 -4.56 21.96 -30.07
C TYR A 573 -4.01 22.69 -31.29
N PHE A 574 -4.86 23.48 -31.93
CA PHE A 574 -4.53 24.32 -33.06
C PHE A 574 -4.79 25.77 -32.68
N ILE A 575 -3.79 26.62 -32.87
CA ILE A 575 -3.94 28.07 -32.81
C ILE A 575 -3.80 28.58 -34.23
N GLY A 576 -4.87 29.14 -34.79
CA GLY A 576 -4.80 29.68 -36.14
C GLY A 576 -4.04 31.00 -36.17
N ASN A 577 -3.42 31.29 -37.31
CA ASN A 577 -2.47 32.40 -37.45
C ASN A 577 -3.15 33.73 -37.83
N ILE A 578 -4.49 33.71 -37.99
CA ILE A 578 -5.29 34.84 -38.45
C ILE A 578 -6.19 35.27 -37.30
N LYS A 579 -6.18 36.56 -36.98
CA LYS A 579 -7.06 37.13 -35.95
C LYS A 579 -8.51 36.84 -36.29
N THR A 580 -9.27 36.38 -35.29
CA THR A 580 -10.70 36.09 -35.43
C THR A 580 -11.52 36.91 -34.44
N LYS A 581 -12.84 36.99 -34.68
CA LYS A 581 -13.75 37.64 -33.76
C LYS A 581 -13.82 36.82 -32.46
N ALA A 582 -13.61 37.49 -31.33
CA ALA A 582 -13.62 36.87 -30.01
C ALA A 582 -14.94 36.13 -29.72
N TYR A 583 -14.85 34.93 -29.14
CA TYR A 583 -16.02 34.17 -28.68
C TYR A 583 -16.77 34.91 -27.57
N GLN A 584 -18.07 34.66 -27.40
CA GLN A 584 -18.91 35.39 -26.42
C GLN A 584 -18.43 35.32 -24.97
N THR A 585 -17.69 34.27 -24.60
CA THR A 585 -17.09 34.07 -23.27
C THR A 585 -15.78 34.84 -23.07
N THR A 586 -15.25 35.47 -24.12
CA THR A 586 -13.98 36.20 -24.10
C THR A 586 -14.18 37.62 -23.55
N PRO A 587 -13.37 38.08 -22.58
CA PRO A 587 -13.45 39.43 -22.06
C PRO A 587 -13.31 40.48 -23.17
N SER A 588 -14.03 41.59 -23.03
CA SER A 588 -14.00 42.70 -24.01
C SER A 588 -12.59 43.28 -24.21
N SER A 589 -11.70 43.15 -23.21
CA SER A 589 -10.29 43.52 -23.31
C SER A 589 -9.52 42.75 -24.40
N CYS A 590 -9.95 41.53 -24.72
CA CYS A 590 -9.28 40.64 -25.67
C CYS A 590 -9.88 40.69 -27.10
N ALA A 591 -10.85 41.58 -27.36
CA ALA A 591 -11.64 41.58 -28.60
C ALA A 591 -10.82 41.76 -29.89
N ASN A 592 -9.66 42.43 -29.82
CA ASN A 592 -8.81 42.76 -30.97
C ASN A 592 -7.55 41.86 -31.10
N ASP A 593 -7.27 41.01 -30.12
CA ASP A 593 -6.06 40.17 -30.02
C ASP A 593 -6.40 38.70 -29.77
N SER A 594 -7.48 38.24 -30.41
CA SER A 594 -8.00 36.88 -30.33
C SER A 594 -7.67 36.05 -31.58
N PHE A 595 -7.20 34.83 -31.37
CA PHE A 595 -6.90 33.86 -32.43
C PHE A 595 -7.80 32.63 -32.29
N PRO A 596 -8.21 31.96 -33.39
CA PRO A 596 -9.04 30.78 -33.29
C PRO A 596 -8.27 29.66 -32.60
N PHE A 597 -8.92 29.01 -31.65
CA PHE A 597 -8.36 27.95 -30.84
C PHE A 597 -9.25 26.72 -30.95
N GLU A 598 -8.69 25.59 -31.34
CA GLU A 598 -9.37 24.29 -31.33
C GLU A 598 -8.56 23.32 -30.50
N GLN A 599 -9.20 22.50 -29.65
CA GLN A 599 -8.54 21.39 -28.97
C GLN A 599 -9.41 20.14 -28.92
N TYR A 600 -8.77 18.97 -28.95
CA TYR A 600 -9.45 17.69 -28.77
C TYR A 600 -8.90 17.00 -27.54
N LEU A 601 -9.72 16.68 -26.54
CA LEU A 601 -9.27 16.06 -25.30
C LEU A 601 -9.84 14.66 -25.14
N TYR A 602 -9.02 13.74 -24.63
CA TYR A 602 -9.43 12.39 -24.29
C TYR A 602 -9.44 12.15 -22.78
N HIS A 603 -10.50 11.53 -22.26
CA HIS A 603 -10.66 11.14 -20.86
C HIS A 603 -10.88 9.64 -20.72
N GLY A 604 -10.00 8.95 -19.98
CA GLY A 604 -10.14 7.51 -19.73
C GLY A 604 -11.24 7.17 -18.73
N SER A 605 -12.05 6.13 -19.01
CA SER A 605 -13.01 5.55 -18.05
C SER A 605 -12.38 4.43 -17.19
N ILE A 606 -13.09 3.94 -16.18
CA ILE A 606 -12.72 2.74 -15.40
C ILE A 606 -12.91 1.45 -16.23
N GLY A 607 -13.82 1.47 -17.22
CA GLY A 607 -14.08 0.37 -18.15
C GLY A 607 -13.19 0.36 -19.41
N TYR A 608 -13.50 -0.49 -20.40
CA TYR A 608 -12.72 -0.63 -21.65
C TYR A 608 -12.92 0.49 -22.69
N TYR A 609 -13.35 1.70 -22.28
CA TYR A 609 -13.68 2.81 -23.18
C TYR A 609 -13.20 4.17 -22.64
N SER A 610 -13.13 5.18 -23.50
CA SER A 610 -12.78 6.57 -23.16
C SER A 610 -13.80 7.55 -23.73
N TYR A 611 -13.90 8.73 -23.11
CA TYR A 611 -14.62 9.88 -23.62
C TYR A 611 -13.67 10.76 -24.43
N TYR A 612 -14.21 11.47 -25.43
CA TYR A 612 -13.52 12.58 -26.08
C TYR A 612 -14.41 13.81 -26.11
N GLU A 613 -13.77 14.98 -26.04
CA GLU A 613 -14.38 16.29 -26.24
C GLU A 613 -13.57 17.05 -27.30
N GLY A 614 -14.25 17.62 -28.28
CA GLY A 614 -13.70 18.59 -29.21
C GLY A 614 -14.21 19.95 -28.79
N GLU A 615 -13.31 20.90 -28.64
CA GLU A 615 -13.57 22.23 -28.13
C GLU A 615 -13.08 23.27 -29.12
N VAL A 616 -13.85 24.34 -29.24
CA VAL A 616 -13.58 25.47 -30.12
C VAL A 616 -13.68 26.76 -29.33
N GLY A 617 -12.88 27.76 -29.69
CA GLY A 617 -12.81 28.99 -28.93
C GLY A 617 -11.84 30.01 -29.47
N THR A 618 -11.45 30.93 -28.61
CA THR A 618 -10.46 31.97 -28.92
C THR A 618 -9.35 32.05 -27.88
N TYR A 619 -8.11 32.08 -28.34
CA TYR A 619 -6.93 32.34 -27.53
C TYR A 619 -6.62 33.83 -27.49
N CYS A 620 -6.55 34.40 -26.28
CA CYS A 620 -6.15 35.78 -26.07
C CYS A 620 -4.65 35.85 -25.78
N ILE A 621 -3.92 36.60 -26.61
CA ILE A 621 -2.48 36.82 -26.41
C ILE A 621 -2.21 37.68 -25.17
N GLN A 622 -3.12 38.60 -24.82
CA GLN A 622 -2.87 39.60 -23.79
C GLN A 622 -2.72 38.99 -22.39
N ASP A 623 -3.43 37.90 -22.10
CA ASP A 623 -3.38 37.21 -20.80
C ASP A 623 -2.95 35.74 -20.91
N ASN A 624 -2.58 35.29 -22.12
CA ASN A 624 -2.22 33.92 -22.43
C ASN A 624 -3.32 32.88 -22.07
N THR A 625 -4.59 33.25 -22.18
CA THR A 625 -5.74 32.39 -21.82
C THR A 625 -6.57 31.98 -23.04
N ALA A 626 -6.94 30.70 -23.12
CA ALA A 626 -7.88 30.18 -24.11
C ALA A 626 -9.31 30.21 -23.54
N TYR A 627 -10.22 30.88 -24.24
CA TYR A 627 -11.65 30.92 -23.95
C TYR A 627 -12.37 29.95 -24.89
N ILE A 628 -12.77 28.80 -24.34
CA ILE A 628 -13.22 27.63 -25.09
C ILE A 628 -14.65 27.23 -24.74
N VAL A 629 -15.33 26.61 -25.70
CA VAL A 629 -16.63 25.96 -25.55
C VAL A 629 -16.55 24.57 -26.16
N VAL A 630 -17.17 23.59 -25.54
CA VAL A 630 -17.25 22.22 -26.06
C VAL A 630 -18.19 22.20 -27.29
N ASP A 631 -17.66 21.78 -28.44
CA ASP A 631 -18.38 21.71 -29.72
C ASP A 631 -18.91 20.29 -30.00
N VAL A 632 -18.12 19.26 -29.68
CA VAL A 632 -18.48 17.85 -29.90
C VAL A 632 -18.05 16.98 -28.74
N MET A 633 -18.82 15.94 -28.41
CA MET A 633 -18.47 14.96 -27.38
C MET A 633 -18.83 13.55 -27.85
N GLY A 634 -18.02 12.54 -27.50
CA GLY A 634 -18.32 11.14 -27.81
C GLY A 634 -17.53 10.13 -27.00
N THR A 635 -17.70 8.84 -27.31
CA THR A 635 -17.03 7.72 -26.62
C THR A 635 -16.45 6.70 -27.61
N PHE A 636 -15.37 6.01 -27.24
CA PHE A 636 -14.73 4.98 -28.09
C PHE A 636 -13.98 3.93 -27.26
N ASP A 637 -13.82 2.71 -27.80
CA ASP A 637 -13.27 1.53 -27.10
C ASP A 637 -11.73 1.48 -27.07
N ILE A 638 -11.11 2.52 -26.53
CA ILE A 638 -9.66 2.57 -26.27
C ILE A 638 -9.47 3.11 -24.85
N ASN A 639 -8.54 2.53 -24.07
CA ASN A 639 -8.23 3.02 -22.73
C ASN A 639 -6.74 2.78 -22.38
N GLY A 640 -6.28 3.39 -21.29
CA GLY A 640 -4.95 3.17 -20.71
C GLY A 640 -3.81 3.63 -21.60
N SER A 641 -2.75 2.83 -21.70
CA SER A 641 -1.54 3.17 -22.47
C SER A 641 -1.76 3.26 -23.98
N PHE A 642 -2.84 2.66 -24.51
CA PHE A 642 -3.22 2.76 -25.91
C PHE A 642 -3.81 4.14 -26.26
N LEU A 643 -4.43 4.83 -25.29
CA LEU A 643 -4.96 6.18 -25.46
C LEU A 643 -3.86 7.21 -25.74
N ALA A 644 -2.70 7.06 -25.07
CA ALA A 644 -1.55 7.94 -25.23
C ALA A 644 -0.85 7.81 -26.62
N LYS A 645 -1.17 6.75 -27.38
CA LYS A 645 -0.60 6.48 -28.71
C LYS A 645 -1.58 6.82 -29.85
N ASP A 646 -2.81 7.21 -29.53
CA ASP A 646 -3.81 7.54 -30.53
C ASP A 646 -3.55 8.93 -31.13
N THR A 647 -3.51 9.01 -32.45
CA THR A 647 -3.23 10.25 -33.20
C THR A 647 -4.51 10.95 -33.67
N GLY A 648 -5.68 10.43 -33.28
CA GLY A 648 -6.99 10.90 -33.71
C GLY A 648 -7.39 10.38 -35.10
N SER A 649 -8.69 10.36 -35.39
CA SER A 649 -9.22 10.09 -36.73
C SER A 649 -10.50 10.88 -36.94
N TYR A 650 -10.69 11.41 -38.15
CA TYR A 650 -11.91 12.10 -38.60
C TYR A 650 -13.13 11.16 -38.75
N LYS A 651 -12.97 9.84 -38.56
CA LYS A 651 -14.09 8.90 -38.59
C LYS A 651 -14.81 8.91 -37.25
N LEU A 652 -16.15 8.96 -37.28
CA LEU A 652 -17.00 8.82 -36.10
C LEU A 652 -16.63 7.54 -35.34
N ARG A 653 -16.17 7.69 -34.09
CA ARG A 653 -15.83 6.57 -33.22
C ARG A 653 -16.95 6.41 -32.20
N LEU A 654 -17.45 5.19 -32.06
CA LEU A 654 -18.49 4.82 -31.09
C LEU A 654 -17.94 3.73 -30.18
N SER A 655 -18.19 3.83 -28.88
CA SER A 655 -17.88 2.75 -27.93
C SER A 655 -19.01 1.73 -27.91
N TYR A 656 -18.70 0.49 -28.31
CA TYR A 656 -19.59 -0.65 -28.15
C TYR A 656 -19.78 -0.96 -26.66
N TRP A 657 -18.74 -0.83 -25.84
CA TRP A 657 -18.83 -1.09 -24.40
C TRP A 657 -19.73 -0.10 -23.67
N TYR A 658 -19.56 1.20 -23.92
CA TYR A 658 -20.44 2.24 -23.38
C TYR A 658 -21.88 2.03 -23.83
N SER A 659 -22.09 1.68 -25.10
CA SER A 659 -23.43 1.40 -25.64
C SER A 659 -24.08 0.20 -24.96
N ILE A 660 -23.34 -0.91 -24.78
CA ILE A 660 -23.85 -2.12 -24.11
C ILE A 660 -24.14 -1.83 -22.63
N VAL A 661 -23.19 -1.25 -21.90
CA VAL A 661 -23.36 -0.94 -20.46
C VAL A 661 -24.48 0.07 -20.25
N GLY A 662 -24.56 1.09 -21.11
CA GLY A 662 -25.63 2.09 -21.11
C GLY A 662 -27.00 1.48 -21.38
N VAL A 663 -27.11 0.58 -22.38
CA VAL A 663 -28.35 -0.15 -22.66
C VAL A 663 -28.72 -1.06 -21.50
N VAL A 664 -27.77 -1.81 -20.94
CA VAL A 664 -28.01 -2.65 -19.75
C VAL A 664 -28.49 -1.82 -18.57
N TRP A 665 -27.90 -0.64 -18.34
CA TRP A 665 -28.31 0.27 -17.29
C TRP A 665 -29.72 0.86 -17.52
N LEU A 666 -30.04 1.26 -18.76
CA LEU A 666 -31.36 1.76 -19.12
C LEU A 666 -32.43 0.67 -19.01
N VAL A 667 -32.14 -0.53 -19.51
CA VAL A 667 -33.03 -1.70 -19.38
C VAL A 667 -33.24 -2.04 -17.91
N TYR A 668 -32.18 -2.01 -17.10
CA TYR A 668 -32.27 -2.25 -15.67
C TYR A 668 -33.17 -1.21 -14.98
N ARG A 669 -32.97 0.09 -15.25
CA ARG A 669 -33.84 1.15 -14.72
C ARG A 669 -35.28 1.01 -15.19
N ALA A 670 -35.51 0.66 -16.45
CA ALA A 670 -36.85 0.41 -16.98
C ALA A 670 -37.52 -0.78 -16.27
N LEU A 671 -36.77 -1.85 -15.97
CA LEU A 671 -37.26 -2.98 -15.19
C LEU A 671 -37.57 -2.61 -13.73
N VAL A 672 -36.73 -1.79 -13.09
CA VAL A 672 -36.98 -1.25 -11.74
C VAL A 672 -38.24 -0.38 -11.72
N ILE A 673 -38.41 0.52 -12.69
CA ILE A 673 -39.60 1.37 -12.83
C ILE A 673 -40.85 0.52 -13.09
N ARG A 674 -40.76 -0.48 -13.98
CA ARG A 674 -41.87 -1.41 -14.26
C ARG A 674 -42.28 -2.20 -13.01
N ARG A 675 -41.29 -2.70 -12.25
CA ARG A 675 -41.52 -3.39 -10.98
C ARG A 675 -42.18 -2.46 -9.95
N SER A 676 -41.66 -1.24 -9.80
CA SER A 676 -42.23 -0.20 -8.94
C SER A 676 -43.68 0.08 -9.31
N TYR A 677 -43.96 0.35 -10.59
CA TYR A 677 -45.31 0.57 -11.10
C TYR A 677 -46.26 -0.59 -10.78
N ALA A 678 -45.81 -1.84 -11.00
CA ALA A 678 -46.62 -3.02 -10.69
C ALA A 678 -46.94 -3.13 -9.20
N LEU A 679 -45.95 -2.88 -8.32
CA LEU A 679 -46.13 -2.86 -6.87
C LEU A 679 -47.07 -1.74 -6.41
N CYS A 680 -46.89 -0.51 -6.92
CA CYS A 680 -47.76 0.63 -6.62
C CYS A 680 -49.20 0.37 -7.07
N ARG A 681 -49.40 -0.21 -8.26
CA ARG A 681 -50.74 -0.55 -8.78
C ARG A 681 -51.40 -1.66 -7.96
N GLN A 682 -50.64 -2.65 -7.50
CA GLN A 682 -51.16 -3.70 -6.63
C GLN A 682 -51.51 -3.16 -5.25
N TYR A 683 -50.65 -2.31 -4.69
CA TYR A 683 -50.86 -1.67 -3.39
C TYR A 683 -52.08 -0.73 -3.42
N GLY A 684 -52.18 0.13 -4.44
CA GLY A 684 -53.34 1.01 -4.64
C GLY A 684 -54.65 0.24 -4.73
N ARG A 685 -54.72 -0.82 -5.56
CA ARG A 685 -55.90 -1.69 -5.63
C ARG A 685 -56.28 -2.29 -4.27
N ARG A 686 -55.29 -2.71 -3.48
CA ARG A 686 -55.53 -3.25 -2.14
C ARG A 686 -56.02 -2.19 -1.15
N CYS A 687 -55.56 -0.96 -1.28
CA CYS A 687 -56.09 0.16 -0.50
C CYS A 687 -57.55 0.47 -0.88
N ASP A 688 -57.87 0.45 -2.18
CA ASP A 688 -59.24 0.65 -2.69
C ASP A 688 -60.18 -0.47 -2.19
N GLU A 689 -59.75 -1.73 -2.25
CA GLU A 689 -60.49 -2.90 -1.71
C GLU A 689 -60.75 -2.80 -0.21
N LEU A 690 -59.85 -2.17 0.55
CA LEU A 690 -59.96 -1.98 2.00
C LEU A 690 -60.64 -0.67 2.39
N GLY A 691 -61.03 0.18 1.42
CA GLY A 691 -61.61 1.50 1.66
C GLY A 691 -60.64 2.48 2.33
N GLU A 692 -59.34 2.28 2.19
CA GLU A 692 -58.32 3.12 2.82
C GLU A 692 -57.86 4.25 1.89
N LYS A 693 -57.90 5.50 2.38
CA LYS A 693 -57.34 6.65 1.67
C LYS A 693 -55.86 6.81 1.99
N LEU A 694 -55.01 6.87 0.95
CA LEU A 694 -53.61 7.23 1.08
C LEU A 694 -53.42 8.75 0.98
N GLN A 695 -52.68 9.33 1.93
CA GLN A 695 -52.20 10.70 1.82
C GLN A 695 -51.02 10.78 0.84
N GLN A 696 -50.84 11.93 0.21
CA GLN A 696 -49.80 12.16 -0.81
C GLN A 696 -48.39 11.83 -0.30
N GLN A 697 -48.08 12.18 0.95
CA GLN A 697 -46.78 11.86 1.58
C GLN A 697 -46.56 10.35 1.73
N GLN A 698 -47.61 9.60 2.08
CA GLN A 698 -47.55 8.14 2.25
C GLN A 698 -47.36 7.45 0.89
N ALA A 699 -48.02 7.95 -0.15
CA ALA A 699 -47.89 7.45 -1.52
C ALA A 699 -46.47 7.64 -2.05
N MET A 700 -45.88 8.82 -1.85
CA MET A 700 -44.53 9.12 -2.32
C MET A 700 -43.47 8.23 -1.64
N VAL A 701 -43.60 7.98 -0.33
CA VAL A 701 -42.69 7.10 0.41
C VAL A 701 -42.76 5.67 -0.12
N PHE A 702 -43.97 5.17 -0.36
CA PHE A 702 -44.15 3.83 -0.94
C PHE A 702 -43.57 3.73 -2.36
N VAL A 703 -43.78 4.74 -3.19
CA VAL A 703 -43.19 4.80 -4.56
C VAL A 703 -41.68 4.78 -4.49
N GLN A 704 -41.05 5.59 -3.64
CA GLN A 704 -39.60 5.62 -3.50
C GLN A 704 -39.03 4.29 -2.99
N GLU A 705 -39.71 3.66 -2.03
CA GLU A 705 -39.30 2.34 -1.52
C GLU A 705 -39.53 1.22 -2.56
N SER A 706 -40.43 1.42 -3.51
CA SER A 706 -40.64 0.48 -4.63
C SER A 706 -39.63 0.67 -5.78
N LEU A 707 -39.02 1.85 -5.91
CA LEU A 707 -37.96 2.18 -6.88
C LEU A 707 -36.55 1.73 -6.44
N ARG A 708 -36.47 0.84 -5.45
CA ARG A 708 -35.20 0.26 -4.98
C ARG A 708 -34.41 -0.36 -6.12
N LEU A 709 -33.13 0.00 -6.19
CA LEU A 709 -32.18 -0.57 -7.14
C LEU A 709 -31.88 -2.04 -6.78
N SER A 710 -31.58 -2.36 -5.52
CA SER A 710 -31.28 -3.75 -5.09
C SER A 710 -32.53 -4.51 -4.63
N ALA A 711 -32.73 -5.73 -5.14
CA ALA A 711 -33.84 -6.61 -4.73
C ALA A 711 -33.59 -7.25 -3.35
N HIS A 712 -34.66 -7.60 -2.64
CA HIS A 712 -34.56 -8.39 -1.41
C HIS A 712 -33.94 -9.75 -1.74
N GLY A 713 -32.85 -10.10 -1.03
CA GLY A 713 -32.11 -11.34 -1.24
C GLY A 713 -30.99 -11.27 -2.28
N ALA A 714 -30.71 -10.09 -2.87
CA ALA A 714 -29.58 -9.95 -3.78
C ALA A 714 -28.26 -10.32 -3.10
N THR A 715 -27.43 -11.13 -3.77
CA THR A 715 -26.11 -11.52 -3.28
C THR A 715 -25.15 -10.33 -3.31
N ASN A 716 -24.06 -10.39 -2.54
CA ASN A 716 -23.04 -9.32 -2.60
C ASN A 716 -22.42 -9.21 -4.01
N TYR A 717 -22.32 -10.30 -4.76
CA TYR A 717 -21.91 -10.25 -6.17
C TYR A 717 -22.87 -9.42 -7.04
N GLN A 718 -24.18 -9.64 -6.91
CA GLN A 718 -25.19 -8.85 -7.61
C GLN A 718 -25.17 -7.37 -7.20
N ARG A 719 -24.90 -7.09 -5.92
CA ARG A 719 -24.74 -5.72 -5.41
C ARG A 719 -23.47 -5.06 -5.95
N THR A 720 -22.37 -5.79 -6.10
CA THR A 720 -21.13 -5.30 -6.73
C THR A 720 -21.33 -5.01 -8.21
N ALA A 721 -22.04 -5.85 -8.96
CA ALA A 721 -22.38 -5.58 -10.36
C ALA A 721 -23.24 -4.31 -10.49
N LEU A 722 -24.20 -4.13 -9.58
CA LEU A 722 -25.01 -2.92 -9.53
C LEU A 722 -24.20 -1.68 -9.10
N LEU A 723 -23.25 -1.85 -8.18
CA LEU A 723 -22.31 -0.80 -7.75
C LEU A 723 -21.52 -0.29 -8.96
N TYR A 724 -21.02 -1.20 -9.79
CA TYR A 724 -20.30 -0.86 -11.02
C TYR A 724 -21.19 -0.02 -11.96
N LEU A 725 -22.42 -0.46 -12.24
CA LEU A 725 -23.33 0.28 -13.11
C LEU A 725 -23.67 1.69 -12.57
N ILE A 726 -23.78 1.84 -11.24
CA ILE A 726 -24.02 3.14 -10.60
C ILE A 726 -22.80 4.05 -10.70
N VAL A 727 -21.59 3.52 -10.50
CA VAL A 727 -20.35 4.29 -10.66
C VAL A 727 -20.23 4.81 -12.09
N GLU A 728 -20.51 3.98 -13.09
CA GLU A 728 -20.52 4.40 -14.50
C GLU A 728 -21.57 5.49 -14.78
N GLY A 729 -22.75 5.39 -14.16
CA GLY A 729 -23.78 6.44 -14.21
C GLY A 729 -23.35 7.75 -13.56
N ILE A 730 -22.65 7.70 -12.41
CA ILE A 730 -22.09 8.87 -11.73
C ILE A 730 -21.04 9.55 -12.60
N MET A 731 -20.15 8.76 -13.21
CA MET A 731 -19.11 9.28 -14.09
C MET A 731 -19.74 9.95 -15.33
N THR A 732 -20.74 9.32 -15.93
CA THR A 732 -21.49 9.91 -17.07
C THR A 732 -22.13 11.24 -16.69
N ASP A 733 -22.80 11.32 -15.53
CA ASP A 733 -23.41 12.56 -15.06
C ASP A 733 -22.35 13.64 -14.78
N LEU A 734 -21.22 13.28 -14.17
CA LEU A 734 -20.11 14.19 -13.91
C LEU A 734 -19.53 14.77 -15.21
N PHE A 735 -19.31 13.94 -16.23
CA PHE A 735 -18.83 14.37 -17.54
C PHE A 735 -19.82 15.30 -18.23
N LEU A 736 -21.12 14.98 -18.20
CA LEU A 736 -22.15 15.84 -18.79
C LEU A 736 -22.34 17.16 -18.01
N ILE A 737 -22.07 17.18 -16.71
CA ILE A 737 -22.06 18.40 -15.90
C ILE A 737 -20.90 19.31 -16.32
N ILE A 738 -19.73 18.75 -16.61
CA ILE A 738 -18.57 19.52 -17.07
C ILE A 738 -18.81 20.07 -18.50
N ALA A 739 -19.48 19.29 -19.36
CA ALA A 739 -19.68 19.62 -20.76
C ALA A 739 -20.94 20.44 -21.07
N SER A 740 -21.79 20.78 -20.08
CA SER A 740 -23.04 21.51 -20.33
C SER A 740 -23.27 22.66 -19.36
N ASP A 741 -23.79 23.76 -19.88
CA ASP A 741 -24.17 24.94 -19.11
C ASP A 741 -25.70 25.13 -19.07
N GLY A 742 -26.18 25.83 -18.03
CA GLY A 742 -27.58 26.25 -17.92
C GLY A 742 -28.51 25.27 -17.20
N TRP A 743 -29.75 25.14 -17.69
CA TRP A 743 -30.81 24.36 -17.01
C TRP A 743 -30.57 22.85 -17.06
N THR A 744 -29.97 22.35 -18.13
CA THR A 744 -29.62 20.94 -18.32
C THR A 744 -28.62 20.48 -17.26
N THR A 745 -27.65 21.31 -16.91
CA THR A 745 -26.66 21.03 -15.85
C THR A 745 -27.34 20.82 -14.50
N ARG A 746 -28.37 21.61 -14.18
CA ARG A 746 -29.13 21.47 -12.91
C ARG A 746 -29.87 20.15 -12.82
N VAL A 747 -30.45 19.68 -13.94
CA VAL A 747 -31.09 18.36 -14.02
C VAL A 747 -30.06 17.24 -13.86
N LYS A 748 -28.85 17.41 -14.42
CA LYS A 748 -27.75 16.44 -14.27
C LYS A 748 -27.19 16.37 -12.85
N TYR A 749 -27.10 17.50 -12.14
CA TYR A 749 -26.77 17.49 -10.70
C TYR A 749 -27.79 16.70 -9.88
N ALA A 750 -29.09 16.82 -10.19
CA ALA A 750 -30.13 16.02 -9.52
C ALA A 750 -29.98 14.51 -9.83
N SER A 751 -29.68 14.14 -11.08
CA SER A 751 -29.38 12.76 -11.47
C SER A 751 -28.15 12.20 -10.74
N MET A 752 -27.08 12.98 -10.66
CA MET A 752 -25.85 12.61 -9.96
C MET A 752 -26.12 12.39 -8.46
N GLY A 753 -26.87 13.29 -7.82
CA GLY A 753 -27.28 13.16 -6.42
C GLY A 753 -28.08 11.89 -6.14
N TYR A 754 -28.98 11.52 -7.06
CA TYR A 754 -29.73 10.27 -6.99
C TYR A 754 -28.81 9.04 -7.12
N ASN A 755 -27.89 9.04 -8.10
CA ASN A 755 -26.94 7.95 -8.29
C ASN A 755 -25.99 7.79 -7.08
N LEU A 756 -25.49 8.89 -6.52
CA LEU A 756 -24.63 8.84 -5.32
C LEU A 756 -25.38 8.37 -4.07
N SER A 757 -26.66 8.71 -3.96
CA SER A 757 -27.51 8.20 -2.88
C SER A 757 -27.73 6.70 -3.02
N GLY A 758 -27.94 6.20 -4.24
CA GLY A 758 -27.97 4.77 -4.55
C GLY A 758 -26.66 4.05 -4.22
N LEU A 759 -25.52 4.68 -4.53
CA LEU A 759 -24.18 4.19 -4.19
C LEU A 759 -24.01 4.04 -2.68
N MET A 760 -24.31 5.10 -1.92
CA MET A 760 -24.22 5.12 -0.45
C MET A 760 -25.13 4.07 0.19
N LEU A 761 -26.35 3.91 -0.34
CA LEU A 761 -27.29 2.91 0.15
C LEU A 761 -26.79 1.48 -0.10
N LEU A 762 -26.25 1.20 -1.28
CA LEU A 762 -25.67 -0.12 -1.59
C LEU A 762 -24.43 -0.44 -0.76
N LEU A 763 -23.54 0.54 -0.57
CA LEU A 763 -22.38 0.39 0.30
C LEU A 763 -22.82 0.11 1.74
N PHE A 764 -23.83 0.82 2.23
CA PHE A 764 -24.40 0.57 3.54
C PHE A 764 -25.08 -0.81 3.63
N GLU A 765 -25.80 -1.27 2.61
CA GLU A 765 -26.38 -2.61 2.56
C GLU A 765 -25.33 -3.72 2.59
N MET A 766 -24.23 -3.53 1.86
CA MET A 766 -23.10 -4.45 1.89
C MET A 766 -22.47 -4.46 3.29
N LEU A 767 -22.29 -3.30 3.92
CA LEU A 767 -21.82 -3.19 5.31
C LEU A 767 -22.81 -3.77 6.34
N GLU A 768 -24.11 -3.64 6.13
CA GLU A 768 -25.15 -4.22 7.00
C GLU A 768 -25.14 -5.75 6.88
N SER A 769 -24.87 -6.28 5.68
CA SER A 769 -24.78 -7.73 5.45
C SER A 769 -23.61 -8.40 6.17
N THR A 770 -22.55 -7.66 6.51
CA THR A 770 -21.40 -8.21 7.26
C THR A 770 -21.64 -8.28 8.78
N ARG A 771 -22.78 -7.77 9.29
CA ARG A 771 -23.11 -7.68 10.73
C ARG A 771 -22.05 -6.95 11.58
N PHE A 772 -21.18 -6.15 10.96
CA PHE A 772 -20.08 -5.45 11.63
C PHE A 772 -20.55 -4.36 12.60
N LEU A 773 -21.69 -3.72 12.32
CA LEU A 773 -22.24 -2.64 13.14
C LEU A 773 -23.15 -3.20 14.24
N LYS A 774 -22.91 -2.79 15.50
CA LYS A 774 -23.87 -2.98 16.60
C LYS A 774 -25.21 -2.33 16.23
N GLU A 775 -26.31 -2.93 16.69
CA GLU A 775 -27.69 -2.53 16.34
C GLU A 775 -27.97 -1.03 16.57
N MET A 776 -27.48 -0.47 17.67
CA MET A 776 -27.59 0.97 17.97
C MET A 776 -26.90 1.86 16.91
N TRP A 777 -25.69 1.50 16.48
CA TRP A 777 -24.96 2.24 15.44
C TRP A 777 -25.58 2.04 14.06
N ARG A 778 -26.09 0.85 13.79
CA ARG A 778 -26.86 0.54 12.57
C ARG A 778 -28.08 1.45 12.46
N LEU A 779 -28.89 1.53 13.50
CA LEU A 779 -30.09 2.39 13.52
C LEU A 779 -29.73 3.87 13.41
N ARG A 780 -28.69 4.31 14.14
CA ARG A 780 -28.22 5.69 14.11
C ARG A 780 -27.77 6.12 12.72
N ILE A 781 -26.94 5.32 12.05
CA ILE A 781 -26.49 5.59 10.68
C ILE A 781 -27.69 5.59 9.73
N LYS A 782 -28.59 4.61 9.86
CA LYS A 782 -29.77 4.49 9.01
C LYS A 782 -30.71 5.70 9.09
N ARG A 783 -31.04 6.14 10.31
CA ARG A 783 -31.90 7.30 10.56
C ARG A 783 -31.24 8.63 10.20
N THR A 784 -29.91 8.71 10.32
CA THR A 784 -29.16 9.94 10.02
C THR A 784 -28.97 10.14 8.51
N PHE A 785 -28.63 9.08 7.77
CA PHE A 785 -28.22 9.20 6.36
C PHE A 785 -29.28 8.77 5.35
N PHE A 786 -30.28 7.98 5.76
CA PHE A 786 -31.27 7.37 4.85
C PHE A 786 -32.73 7.64 5.28
N ASN A 787 -33.00 8.86 5.78
CA ASN A 787 -34.37 9.30 6.05
C ASN A 787 -34.94 10.11 4.87
N TYR A 788 -36.24 9.96 4.62
CA TYR A 788 -36.91 10.60 3.48
C TYR A 788 -36.98 12.12 3.60
N GLU A 789 -37.32 12.61 4.79
CA GLU A 789 -37.67 14.02 5.01
C GLU A 789 -36.48 14.96 4.84
N THR A 790 -35.25 14.46 5.03
CA THR A 790 -34.03 15.24 4.81
C THR A 790 -33.24 14.83 3.57
N ALA A 791 -33.63 13.77 2.87
CA ALA A 791 -32.90 13.29 1.69
C ALA A 791 -32.92 14.31 0.55
N LEU A 792 -34.10 14.84 0.18
CA LEU A 792 -34.27 15.77 -0.94
C LEU A 792 -33.59 17.13 -0.68
N VAL A 793 -33.79 17.68 0.53
CA VAL A 793 -33.16 18.94 0.95
C VAL A 793 -31.65 18.77 1.06
N GLY A 794 -31.19 17.63 1.61
CA GLY A 794 -29.78 17.28 1.69
C GLY A 794 -29.13 17.13 0.31
N GLU A 795 -29.83 16.53 -0.67
CA GLU A 795 -29.35 16.40 -2.07
C GLU A 795 -29.20 17.76 -2.75
N LEU A 796 -30.18 18.66 -2.59
CA LEU A 796 -30.13 20.01 -3.18
C LEU A 796 -29.00 20.85 -2.59
N ILE A 797 -28.82 20.82 -1.27
CA ILE A 797 -27.73 21.55 -0.58
C ILE A 797 -26.37 20.94 -0.95
N SER A 798 -26.29 19.62 -1.05
CA SER A 798 -25.04 18.95 -1.45
C SER A 798 -24.66 19.24 -2.90
N ALA A 799 -25.63 19.36 -3.81
CA ALA A 799 -25.39 19.77 -5.19
C ALA A 799 -24.80 21.20 -5.27
N LEU A 800 -25.33 22.14 -4.48
CA LEU A 800 -24.81 23.50 -4.41
C LEU A 800 -23.40 23.56 -3.78
N ALA A 801 -23.16 22.79 -2.73
CA ALA A 801 -21.85 22.68 -2.09
C ALA A 801 -20.82 22.05 -3.06
N PHE A 802 -21.23 21.02 -3.81
CA PHE A 802 -20.40 20.37 -4.80
C PHE A 802 -20.07 21.29 -5.98
N GLN A 803 -21.04 22.05 -6.49
CA GLN A 803 -20.81 23.06 -7.52
C GLN A 803 -19.74 24.07 -7.08
N ARG A 804 -19.85 24.59 -5.85
CA ARG A 804 -18.84 25.51 -5.28
C ARG A 804 -17.47 24.85 -5.12
N PHE A 805 -17.42 23.57 -4.75
CA PHE A 805 -16.18 22.81 -4.66
C PHE A 805 -15.50 22.66 -6.02
N LEU A 806 -16.24 22.30 -7.08
CA LEU A 806 -15.70 22.21 -8.43
C LEU A 806 -15.21 23.58 -8.95
N SER A 807 -15.96 24.66 -8.70
CA SER A 807 -15.50 26.01 -9.05
C SER A 807 -14.23 26.43 -8.30
N SER A 808 -14.09 25.99 -7.04
CA SER A 808 -12.88 26.20 -6.21
C SER A 808 -11.66 25.44 -6.76
N LEU A 809 -11.86 24.21 -7.24
CA LEU A 809 -10.79 23.42 -7.87
C LEU A 809 -10.25 24.10 -9.13
N ASN A 810 -11.11 24.76 -9.91
CA ASN A 810 -10.73 25.49 -11.12
C ASN A 810 -9.80 26.69 -10.83
N GLY A 811 -9.85 27.25 -9.62
CA GLY A 811 -8.96 28.33 -9.15
C GLY A 811 -7.72 27.87 -8.39
N SER A 812 -7.54 26.56 -8.18
CA SER A 812 -6.47 26.01 -7.35
C SER A 812 -5.21 25.66 -8.16
N ASP A 813 -4.03 25.84 -7.56
CA ASP A 813 -2.71 25.67 -8.19
C ASP A 813 -2.30 24.18 -8.37
N LEU A 814 -3.25 23.35 -8.82
CA LEU A 814 -3.06 21.93 -9.19
C LEU A 814 -2.13 21.73 -10.41
N LYS A 815 -1.54 22.82 -10.92
CA LYS A 815 -0.62 22.89 -12.08
C LYS A 815 0.63 22.02 -11.92
N GLN A 816 1.04 21.66 -10.69
CA GLN A 816 2.27 20.89 -10.41
C GLN A 816 2.14 19.35 -10.52
N SER A 817 0.97 18.79 -10.84
CA SER A 817 0.74 17.33 -10.82
C SER A 817 1.28 16.53 -12.03
N LYS A 818 1.75 17.22 -13.09
CA LYS A 818 2.17 16.59 -14.36
C LYS A 818 3.27 15.53 -14.19
N GLN A 819 4.31 15.84 -13.42
CA GLN A 819 5.42 14.88 -13.17
C GLN A 819 4.96 13.66 -12.36
N THR A 820 3.91 13.81 -11.53
CA THR A 820 3.33 12.72 -10.74
C THR A 820 2.60 11.73 -11.63
N ALA A 821 1.87 12.25 -12.61
CA ALA A 821 1.05 11.46 -13.51
C ALA A 821 1.89 10.70 -14.55
N ILE A 822 2.98 11.30 -15.04
CA ILE A 822 3.95 10.63 -15.94
C ILE A 822 4.60 9.42 -15.22
N ALA A 823 4.87 9.54 -13.92
CA ALA A 823 5.56 8.52 -13.14
C ALA A 823 4.67 7.35 -12.68
N MET A 824 3.35 7.53 -12.59
CA MET A 824 2.40 6.53 -12.06
C MET A 824 1.58 5.82 -13.14
N SER A 825 1.83 6.09 -14.42
CA SER A 825 0.83 5.95 -15.49
C SER A 825 -0.33 6.91 -15.29
N TYR A 826 -0.67 7.62 -16.36
CA TYR A 826 -1.76 8.61 -16.38
C TYR A 826 -3.11 8.04 -15.95
N TYR A 827 -3.30 6.74 -16.15
CA TYR A 827 -4.48 6.01 -15.72
C TYR A 827 -4.61 5.92 -14.19
N LEU A 828 -3.53 5.58 -13.49
CA LEU A 828 -3.56 5.39 -12.04
C LEU A 828 -3.70 6.74 -11.30
N TRP A 829 -3.06 7.79 -11.82
CA TRP A 829 -3.22 9.13 -11.28
C TRP A 829 -4.64 9.67 -11.48
N SER A 830 -5.20 9.45 -12.68
CA SER A 830 -6.61 9.75 -12.94
C SER A 830 -7.52 9.02 -11.95
N LEU A 831 -7.32 7.71 -11.74
CA LEU A 831 -8.13 6.93 -10.79
C LEU A 831 -8.03 7.47 -9.35
N ILE A 832 -6.84 7.88 -8.90
CA ILE A 832 -6.63 8.47 -7.57
C ILE A 832 -7.34 9.83 -7.46
N CYS A 833 -7.20 10.71 -8.47
CA CYS A 833 -7.87 12.00 -8.49
C CYS A 833 -9.40 11.83 -8.49
N HIS A 834 -9.93 10.94 -9.33
CA HIS A 834 -11.35 10.60 -9.34
C HIS A 834 -11.80 10.00 -7.99
N GLY A 835 -11.00 9.12 -7.39
CA GLY A 835 -11.25 8.55 -6.07
C GLY A 835 -11.30 9.61 -4.96
N ILE A 836 -10.41 10.61 -4.99
CA ILE A 836 -10.42 11.75 -4.06
C ILE A 836 -11.66 12.61 -4.28
N VAL A 837 -12.01 12.93 -5.53
CA VAL A 837 -13.22 13.70 -5.83
C VAL A 837 -14.46 12.95 -5.32
N VAL A 838 -14.59 11.66 -5.62
CA VAL A 838 -15.70 10.83 -5.13
C VAL A 838 -15.75 10.80 -3.61
N LEU A 839 -14.60 10.65 -2.93
CA LEU A 839 -14.52 10.66 -1.47
C LEU A 839 -14.95 12.00 -0.87
N VAL A 840 -14.48 13.12 -1.43
CA VAL A 840 -14.87 14.47 -1.00
C VAL A 840 -16.36 14.70 -1.21
N VAL A 841 -16.92 14.25 -2.34
CA VAL A 841 -18.37 14.34 -2.60
C VAL A 841 -19.16 13.53 -1.59
N ILE A 842 -18.73 12.28 -1.31
CA ILE A 842 -19.35 11.43 -0.29
C ILE A 842 -19.31 12.12 1.08
N LEU A 843 -18.18 12.74 1.44
CA LEU A 843 -18.04 13.49 2.69
C LEU A 843 -18.97 14.70 2.76
N ILE A 844 -19.03 15.52 1.71
CA ILE A 844 -19.93 16.68 1.63
C ILE A 844 -21.38 16.24 1.82
N ILE A 845 -21.83 15.21 1.08
CA ILE A 845 -23.19 14.70 1.17
C ILE A 845 -23.48 14.14 2.56
N SER A 846 -22.54 13.37 3.12
CA SER A 846 -22.67 12.77 4.44
C SER A 846 -22.80 13.87 5.51
N CYS A 847 -21.93 14.88 5.49
CA CYS A 847 -21.97 15.98 6.44
C CYS A 847 -23.27 16.79 6.34
N VAL A 848 -23.68 17.15 5.12
CA VAL A 848 -24.92 17.91 4.88
C VAL A 848 -26.13 17.10 5.35
N ARG A 849 -26.23 15.82 4.99
CA ARG A 849 -27.34 14.95 5.41
C ARG A 849 -27.40 14.78 6.92
N ALA A 850 -26.26 14.54 7.56
CA ALA A 850 -26.21 14.42 9.00
C ALA A 850 -26.67 15.70 9.71
N LEU A 851 -26.20 16.87 9.25
CA LEU A 851 -26.60 18.16 9.81
C LEU A 851 -28.11 18.42 9.65
N VAL A 852 -28.66 18.23 8.44
CA VAL A 852 -30.09 18.44 8.19
C VAL A 852 -30.94 17.45 9.00
N ALA A 853 -30.53 16.18 9.10
CA ALA A 853 -31.22 15.18 9.91
C ALA A 853 -31.21 15.53 11.40
N LEU A 854 -30.07 15.95 11.94
CA LEU A 854 -29.95 16.38 13.34
C LEU A 854 -30.82 17.60 13.63
N MET A 855 -30.78 18.62 12.76
CA MET A 855 -31.62 19.82 12.89
C MET A 855 -33.11 19.46 12.83
N TYR A 856 -33.50 18.60 11.89
CA TYR A 856 -34.89 18.17 11.72
C TYR A 856 -35.42 17.42 12.95
N VAL A 857 -34.65 16.45 13.45
CA VAL A 857 -35.03 15.67 14.64
C VAL A 857 -35.12 16.56 15.87
N TRP A 858 -34.14 17.45 16.07
CA TRP A 858 -34.15 18.40 17.16
C TRP A 858 -35.36 19.33 17.10
N PHE A 859 -35.67 19.89 15.93
CA PHE A 859 -36.79 20.79 15.75
C PHE A 859 -38.14 20.10 15.96
N LYS A 860 -38.28 18.85 15.51
CA LYS A 860 -39.57 18.13 15.54
C LYS A 860 -39.86 17.43 16.86
N HIS A 861 -38.83 16.87 17.50
CA HIS A 861 -38.98 15.99 18.68
C HIS A 861 -38.34 16.57 19.95
N HIS A 862 -37.62 17.69 19.85
CA HIS A 862 -36.83 18.27 20.95
C HIS A 862 -35.85 17.28 21.63
N SER A 863 -35.52 16.18 20.94
CA SER A 863 -34.68 15.10 21.47
C SER A 863 -34.01 14.33 20.34
N LEU A 864 -32.69 14.10 20.47
CA LEU A 864 -31.92 13.26 19.54
C LEU A 864 -32.02 11.76 19.85
N LEU A 865 -32.72 11.37 20.93
CA LEU A 865 -32.93 9.96 21.29
C LEU A 865 -33.66 9.19 20.19
N VAL A 866 -34.47 9.88 19.38
CA VAL A 866 -35.14 9.32 18.19
C VAL A 866 -34.14 8.72 17.18
N LEU A 867 -32.87 9.15 17.18
CA LEU A 867 -31.84 8.58 16.30
C LEU A 867 -31.22 7.28 16.83
N SER A 868 -31.29 7.01 18.14
CA SER A 868 -30.61 5.87 18.77
C SER A 868 -31.56 4.82 19.36
N GLU A 869 -32.75 5.20 19.79
CA GLU A 869 -33.66 4.29 20.50
C GLU A 869 -34.28 3.24 19.56
N PRO A 870 -34.22 1.94 19.89
CA PRO A 870 -34.85 0.91 19.08
C PRO A 870 -36.38 1.01 19.14
N CYS A 871 -37.05 0.75 18.01
CA CYS A 871 -38.50 0.61 17.94
C CYS A 871 -38.82 -0.84 17.58
N CYS A 872 -39.83 -1.45 18.19
CA CYS A 872 -40.22 -2.85 17.95
C CYS A 872 -40.44 -3.16 16.46
N ILE A 873 -40.92 -2.18 15.69
CA ILE A 873 -41.13 -2.28 14.24
C ILE A 873 -39.80 -2.20 13.48
N ASP A 874 -38.84 -1.39 13.91
CA ASP A 874 -37.50 -1.34 13.30
C ASP A 874 -36.73 -2.64 13.54
N THR A 875 -36.91 -3.25 14.72
CA THR A 875 -36.37 -4.57 15.05
C THR A 875 -37.05 -5.68 14.25
N ALA A 876 -38.38 -5.63 14.09
CA ALA A 876 -39.14 -6.62 13.31
C ALA A 876 -38.89 -6.51 11.80
N LEU A 877 -38.72 -5.30 11.27
CA LEU A 877 -38.35 -5.07 9.89
C LEU A 877 -36.87 -5.39 9.64
N GLY A 878 -35.99 -5.22 10.63
CA GLY A 878 -34.57 -5.53 10.54
C GLY A 878 -33.91 -4.91 9.30
N VAL A 879 -33.29 -5.75 8.47
CA VAL A 879 -32.62 -5.35 7.21
C VAL A 879 -33.65 -5.04 6.08
N ARG A 880 -34.95 -5.31 6.29
CA ARG A 880 -35.99 -5.23 5.24
C ARG A 880 -36.56 -3.83 5.01
N SER A 881 -36.54 -2.94 6.01
CA SER A 881 -36.92 -1.53 5.85
C SER A 881 -35.67 -0.70 5.54
N ARG A 882 -35.64 0.15 4.50
CA ARG A 882 -34.43 0.90 4.10
C ARG A 882 -34.57 2.41 4.25
N VAL A 883 -35.79 2.93 4.12
CA VAL A 883 -36.10 4.35 4.31
C VAL A 883 -36.94 4.54 5.57
N MET A 884 -36.51 5.45 6.45
CA MET A 884 -37.22 5.76 7.69
C MET A 884 -37.88 7.13 7.61
N LEU A 885 -39.11 7.23 8.12
CA LEU A 885 -39.85 8.48 8.28
C LEU A 885 -39.63 9.02 9.70
N LEU A 886 -38.67 9.92 9.87
CA LEU A 886 -38.33 10.51 11.17
C LEU A 886 -39.52 11.20 11.84
N GLY A 887 -40.38 11.81 11.03
CA GLY A 887 -41.60 12.48 11.46
C GLY A 887 -42.76 11.55 11.81
N GLY A 888 -42.62 10.28 11.46
CA GLY A 888 -43.58 9.23 11.73
C GLY A 888 -43.39 8.54 13.07
N TYR A 889 -42.35 8.89 13.83
CA TYR A 889 -42.13 8.41 15.19
C TYR A 889 -42.88 9.28 16.22
N GLN A 890 -43.17 8.69 17.36
CA GLN A 890 -43.66 9.34 18.57
C GLN A 890 -42.84 8.79 19.75
N LEU A 891 -42.30 9.68 20.56
CA LEU A 891 -41.52 9.35 21.76
C LEU A 891 -42.40 9.67 22.97
N GLU A 892 -42.94 8.63 23.62
CA GLU A 892 -43.71 8.73 24.86
C GLU A 892 -42.99 7.94 25.95
N ASP A 893 -42.74 8.57 27.09
CA ASP A 893 -42.07 7.96 28.26
C ASP A 893 -40.74 7.23 27.94
N GLY A 894 -39.98 7.76 26.98
CA GLY A 894 -38.71 7.17 26.54
C GLY A 894 -38.85 5.97 25.58
N ILE A 895 -40.09 5.58 25.23
CA ILE A 895 -40.37 4.48 24.30
C ILE A 895 -40.69 5.05 22.92
N LEU A 896 -39.93 4.61 21.92
CA LEU A 896 -40.09 5.04 20.53
C LEU A 896 -41.11 4.15 19.79
N SER A 897 -42.22 4.73 19.30
CA SER A 897 -43.25 4.03 18.53
C SER A 897 -43.55 4.71 17.19
N TYR A 898 -44.14 3.98 16.24
CA TYR A 898 -44.60 4.54 14.96
C TYR A 898 -46.04 5.05 15.08
N LYS A 899 -46.30 6.23 14.54
CA LYS A 899 -47.66 6.73 14.34
C LYS A 899 -48.41 5.81 13.37
N PRO A 900 -49.70 5.50 13.61
CA PRO A 900 -50.49 4.62 12.73
C PRO A 900 -50.50 4.99 11.23
N PRO A 901 -50.48 6.28 10.82
CA PRO A 901 -50.36 6.65 9.40
C PRO A 901 -49.03 6.24 8.77
N THR A 902 -47.95 6.15 9.56
CA THR A 902 -46.61 5.80 9.07
C THR A 902 -46.50 4.32 8.72
N LEU A 903 -47.19 3.46 9.47
CA LEU A 903 -47.27 2.02 9.20
C LEU A 903 -47.90 1.75 7.82
N LYS A 904 -48.91 2.54 7.45
CA LYS A 904 -49.52 2.47 6.11
C LYS A 904 -48.52 2.83 5.02
N ALA A 905 -47.73 3.90 5.21
CA ALA A 905 -46.70 4.31 4.25
C ALA A 905 -45.62 3.25 4.01
N LEU A 906 -45.35 2.38 4.99
CA LEU A 906 -44.43 1.25 4.88
C LEU A 906 -45.06 -0.01 4.25
N GLY A 907 -46.29 0.10 3.73
CA GLY A 907 -47.02 -1.01 3.10
C GLY A 907 -47.66 -2.00 4.08
N MET A 908 -47.66 -1.70 5.38
CA MET A 908 -48.30 -2.53 6.40
C MET A 908 -49.79 -2.19 6.49
N LEU A 909 -50.61 -2.95 5.76
CA LEU A 909 -52.08 -2.87 5.83
C LEU A 909 -52.62 -3.80 6.91
N LYS A 910 -53.71 -3.39 7.58
CA LYS A 910 -54.39 -4.19 8.59
C LYS A 910 -54.91 -5.48 7.93
N TRP A 911 -54.47 -6.64 8.41
CA TRP A 911 -54.94 -7.92 7.90
C TRP A 911 -56.39 -8.14 8.34
N ARG A 912 -57.36 -7.95 7.44
CA ARG A 912 -58.73 -8.39 7.64
C ARG A 912 -58.78 -9.89 7.37
N ARG A 913 -58.81 -10.72 8.42
CA ARG A 913 -59.08 -12.15 8.28
C ARG A 913 -60.45 -12.26 7.60
N ARG A 914 -60.50 -12.78 6.36
CA ARG A 914 -61.78 -13.21 5.78
C ARG A 914 -62.30 -14.27 6.77
N GLU A 915 -63.46 -14.01 7.35
CA GLU A 915 -64.28 -15.07 7.94
C GLU A 915 -64.66 -16.02 6.81
N SER A 916 -63.79 -16.98 6.51
CA SER A 916 -64.22 -18.24 5.92
C SER A 916 -64.46 -19.17 7.09
N ASN A 917 -65.73 -19.25 7.49
CA ASN A 917 -66.27 -20.46 8.09
C ASN A 917 -65.87 -21.62 7.17
N ILE A 918 -64.94 -22.46 7.62
CA ILE A 918 -64.84 -23.91 7.47
C ILE A 918 -63.58 -24.31 8.25
N TRP A 919 -63.79 -25.33 9.08
CA TRP A 919 -62.99 -25.79 10.22
C TRP A 919 -61.49 -25.96 9.99
#